data_AF-A0A0E9NB12-F1
#
_entry.id   AF-A0A0E9NB12-F1
#
_cell.length_a   1.000
_cell.length_b   1.000
_cell.length_c   1.000
_cell.angle_alpha   90.00
_cell.angle_beta   90.00
_cell.angle_gamma   90.00
#
_symmetry.space_group_name_H-M   'P 1'
#
loop_
_entity.id
_entity.type
_entity.pdbx_description
1 polymer ?
#
loop_
_entity_poly.entity_id
_entity_poly.type
_entity_poly.pdbx_seq_one_letter_code
_entity_poly.pdbx_strand_id
1 'polypeptide(L)'
;MRQVTVLHPHYFFPRGIALPTPLQNSCHRKEQHIGAGKIHYPEVTTCAKSKDSLGSHNGRDEDKQTQIKEKEKKRGFGSPVSSPTARGPHDQQSQVAIVGWIGPSASRWQRWRFWAAYRPSDGRRAQHLGWINHPPHCYPYAAPFPTSPPGASHYIVVAQMIDREILFAKETHPERRSLISRSLLPGIVGSDSQRNIIMTGTGVDNNDPPVYTLAEGRPVQDPTASMVLLGDAGKVKGGGLALLADTQLIEALAHFPRERIPERVVHAKAAGAWGEFECTKDITDWCSAAIFSSVGKKTEVLARISTVAGERGSSDTLRDIRGFAVKFKTEEGNYDIVGNDLPVFFIRDPAKFPSLNRSHKRHPQSGVADASMFWDFHNHNQEGVHCLMQLFGPRGVPKSLRNVNAFGNHTFKFGKPEDGSFRYVKIHFKPVDGIKNLTEEEAVKLAGTEPDYHIKDMYNSIERGDFPQWKMMLQVMTPKEAETFRYNIFDITKVWPHSEYPLQEVGILTLNRNADNYFAEIEQAAFSPSTLIPGIAPSADLMLHARMFSYPDAARYRVGPNYQQLPCNAAKNVYSPYQRDGPMRLDGNYGADPDYVRSSFRTIRCGPADVAHSEWVGRVQSYSSDVEPIDWEQPRALWALFKKNGEDEVFVRNLAGHVNKALPEVQKGTVEMFAKVDGEIGRRLGEALEMLGENVDHRKAPPSQTVLDRNRR
;
A
#
# COMPACT_ATOMS: atom_id res chain seq x y z
N MET A 1 -28.20 51.61 31.24
CA MET A 1 -28.89 52.42 30.19
C MET A 1 -28.03 52.41 28.93
N ARG A 2 -28.65 52.43 27.74
CA ARG A 2 -28.07 52.60 26.38
C ARG A 2 -27.01 51.55 25.99
N GLN A 3 -27.39 50.46 25.31
CA GLN A 3 -27.72 50.29 23.87
C GLN A 3 -26.50 50.12 22.95
N VAL A 4 -26.56 49.03 22.18
CA VAL A 4 -25.59 48.55 21.21
C VAL A 4 -25.94 49.11 19.82
N THR A 5 -24.93 49.49 19.03
CA THR A 5 -25.09 49.84 17.62
C THR A 5 -24.44 48.78 16.75
N VAL A 6 -25.23 48.18 15.85
CA VAL A 6 -24.76 47.25 14.82
C VAL A 6 -24.60 48.01 13.51
N LEU A 7 -23.50 47.79 12.79
CA LEU A 7 -23.28 48.32 11.44
C LEU A 7 -23.14 47.16 10.44
N HIS A 8 -23.88 47.23 9.34
CA HIS A 8 -23.72 46.37 8.16
C HIS A 8 -22.83 47.07 7.12
N PRO A 9 -21.96 46.35 6.39
CA PRO A 9 -21.28 46.89 5.22
C PRO A 9 -22.16 46.80 3.96
N HIS A 10 -22.31 47.91 3.25
CA HIS A 10 -22.91 47.93 1.91
C HIS A 10 -21.89 47.53 0.84
N TYR A 11 -22.31 46.69 -0.11
CA TYR A 11 -21.56 46.44 -1.35
C TYR A 11 -21.79 47.56 -2.37
N PHE A 12 -20.71 48.05 -2.99
CA PHE A 12 -20.74 48.92 -4.17
C PHE A 12 -20.20 48.14 -5.39
N PHE A 13 -20.92 48.21 -6.51
CA PHE A 13 -20.46 47.80 -7.84
C PHE A 13 -20.44 49.03 -8.77
N PRO A 14 -19.42 49.20 -9.63
CA PRO A 14 -19.42 50.24 -10.66
C PRO A 14 -20.27 49.80 -11.87
N ARG A 15 -20.98 50.75 -12.51
CA ARG A 15 -21.73 50.51 -13.75
C ARG A 15 -20.90 50.85 -14.99
N GLY A 16 -21.04 50.02 -16.03
CA GLY A 16 -20.64 50.31 -17.42
C GLY A 16 -21.76 50.96 -18.25
N ILE A 17 -21.43 51.35 -19.48
CA ILE A 17 -22.13 52.33 -20.34
C ILE A 17 -23.09 51.68 -21.38
N ALA A 18 -24.25 52.34 -21.58
CA ALA A 18 -25.15 52.46 -22.76
C ALA A 18 -25.44 51.31 -23.79
N LEU A 19 -26.72 50.90 -23.86
CA LEU A 19 -27.74 51.05 -24.97
C LEU A 19 -27.38 50.72 -26.46
N PRO A 20 -28.34 50.24 -27.31
CA PRO A 20 -29.71 50.78 -27.47
C PRO A 20 -30.90 49.79 -27.67
N THR A 21 -32.09 50.39 -27.87
CA THR A 21 -33.48 49.86 -27.93
C THR A 21 -34.06 49.85 -29.38
N PRO A 22 -35.39 49.76 -29.65
CA PRO A 22 -36.39 48.66 -29.45
C PRO A 22 -37.24 48.36 -30.73
N LEU A 23 -38.27 47.46 -30.65
CA LEU A 23 -39.58 47.43 -31.39
C LEU A 23 -40.28 46.06 -31.15
N GLN A 24 -41.38 45.94 -30.39
CA GLN A 24 -42.83 46.05 -30.72
C GLN A 24 -43.54 44.85 -31.39
N ASN A 25 -44.45 44.24 -30.61
CA ASN A 25 -45.82 43.76 -30.92
C ASN A 25 -46.13 42.83 -32.12
N SER A 26 -46.76 41.66 -31.85
CA SER A 26 -48.25 41.51 -31.92
C SER A 26 -48.75 40.04 -31.80
N CYS A 27 -50.09 39.91 -31.68
CA CYS A 27 -51.01 38.76 -31.58
C CYS A 27 -50.64 37.41 -32.27
N HIS A 28 -51.22 36.24 -31.94
CA HIS A 28 -52.64 35.93 -31.64
C HIS A 28 -52.85 34.64 -30.80
N ARG A 29 -54.09 34.42 -30.34
CA ARG A 29 -54.57 33.24 -29.59
C ARG A 29 -55.71 32.54 -30.36
N LYS A 30 -55.66 31.21 -30.50
CA LYS A 30 -56.76 30.24 -30.77
C LYS A 30 -56.18 28.84 -30.48
N GLU A 31 -56.50 28.17 -29.38
CA GLU A 31 -57.70 27.35 -29.12
C GLU A 31 -57.77 26.03 -29.89
N GLN A 32 -57.64 24.91 -29.17
CA GLN A 32 -58.41 23.66 -29.36
C GLN A 32 -58.38 22.80 -28.06
N HIS A 33 -59.16 21.71 -28.02
CA HIS A 33 -59.95 21.31 -26.84
C HIS A 33 -59.43 20.14 -25.97
N ILE A 34 -59.76 20.25 -24.66
CA ILE A 34 -60.34 19.24 -23.73
C ILE A 34 -59.68 17.84 -23.57
N GLY A 35 -59.39 17.48 -22.31
CA GLY A 35 -59.28 16.09 -21.86
C GLY A 35 -58.87 15.99 -20.38
N ALA A 36 -59.81 15.76 -19.46
CA ALA A 36 -59.53 15.75 -18.01
C ALA A 36 -59.30 14.33 -17.44
N GLY A 37 -58.32 14.19 -16.55
CA GLY A 37 -58.10 12.97 -15.76
C GLY A 37 -57.44 13.31 -14.41
N LYS A 38 -58.11 12.98 -13.29
CA LYS A 38 -57.58 13.14 -11.93
C LYS A 38 -56.77 11.91 -11.54
N ILE A 39 -55.61 12.10 -10.89
CA ILE A 39 -54.93 11.05 -10.11
C ILE A 39 -54.52 11.62 -8.75
N HIS A 40 -54.73 10.84 -7.68
CA HIS A 40 -54.45 11.21 -6.29
C HIS A 40 -53.00 10.98 -5.89
N TYR A 41 -52.49 11.80 -4.98
CA TYR A 41 -51.33 11.51 -4.13
C TYR A 41 -51.79 10.92 -2.79
N PRO A 42 -51.08 9.93 -2.21
CA PRO A 42 -51.21 9.56 -0.81
C PRO A 42 -50.12 10.20 0.06
N GLU A 43 -50.53 10.88 1.14
CA GLU A 43 -49.63 11.33 2.21
C GLU A 43 -49.49 10.29 3.33
N VAL A 44 -48.48 10.50 4.18
CA VAL A 44 -48.01 9.58 5.24
C VAL A 44 -48.53 10.03 6.61
N THR A 45 -48.88 9.10 7.53
CA THR A 45 -48.87 9.39 8.98
C THR A 45 -48.81 8.14 9.90
N THR A 46 -47.63 7.95 10.51
CA THR A 46 -47.35 7.60 11.94
C THR A 46 -48.26 6.68 12.81
N CYS A 47 -47.58 5.71 13.47
CA CYS A 47 -47.53 5.48 14.94
C CYS A 47 -48.14 4.21 15.64
N ALA A 48 -47.34 3.67 16.58
CA ALA A 48 -47.67 3.12 17.92
C ALA A 48 -48.21 1.67 18.20
N LYS A 49 -47.30 0.85 18.77
CA LYS A 49 -47.39 -0.12 19.91
C LYS A 49 -48.74 -0.61 20.50
N SER A 50 -48.88 -1.94 20.64
CA SER A 50 -49.24 -2.73 21.87
C SER A 50 -49.34 -4.25 21.50
N LYS A 51 -48.76 -5.23 22.20
CA LYS A 51 -48.99 -5.86 23.54
C LYS A 51 -50.10 -6.95 23.62
N ASP A 52 -49.64 -8.17 23.95
CA ASP A 52 -50.24 -9.23 24.79
C ASP A 52 -51.60 -9.93 24.46
N SER A 53 -51.49 -11.22 24.04
CA SER A 53 -52.05 -12.42 24.72
C SER A 53 -53.43 -13.07 24.36
N LEU A 54 -53.44 -14.40 24.54
CA LEU A 54 -54.53 -15.36 24.91
C LEU A 54 -55.45 -16.06 23.87
N GLY A 55 -55.21 -17.39 23.73
CA GLY A 55 -56.22 -18.48 23.68
C GLY A 55 -56.86 -18.85 22.33
N SER A 56 -57.37 -20.07 22.09
CA SER A 56 -57.19 -21.41 22.74
C SER A 56 -57.90 -22.51 21.88
N HIS A 57 -57.67 -23.79 22.21
CA HIS A 57 -58.35 -25.02 21.69
C HIS A 57 -58.02 -25.45 20.24
N ASN A 58 -58.01 -26.74 19.83
CA ASN A 58 -57.92 -28.08 20.47
C ASN A 58 -57.37 -29.01 19.34
N GLY A 59 -56.70 -30.15 19.50
CA GLY A 59 -56.51 -31.05 20.64
C GLY A 59 -56.80 -32.49 20.19
N ARG A 60 -55.80 -33.39 20.22
CA ARG A 60 -56.00 -34.85 20.31
C ARG A 60 -54.69 -35.59 20.62
N ASP A 61 -54.72 -36.41 21.67
CA ASP A 61 -53.66 -37.29 22.14
C ASP A 61 -53.58 -38.60 21.33
N GLU A 62 -52.45 -39.32 21.40
CA GLU A 62 -52.36 -40.60 22.13
C GLU A 62 -50.91 -41.15 22.15
N ASP A 63 -50.71 -42.26 22.87
CA ASP A 63 -49.49 -42.57 23.65
C ASP A 63 -49.03 -44.04 23.46
N LYS A 64 -47.87 -44.40 24.05
CA LYS A 64 -47.39 -45.76 24.43
C LYS A 64 -46.52 -46.63 23.48
N GLN A 65 -45.22 -46.66 23.83
CA GLN A 65 -44.52 -47.78 24.52
C GLN A 65 -44.04 -49.07 23.77
N THR A 66 -42.74 -49.39 23.98
CA THR A 66 -42.09 -50.72 24.14
C THR A 66 -41.81 -51.68 22.95
N GLN A 67 -40.53 -51.99 22.65
CA GLN A 67 -39.79 -53.15 23.21
C GLN A 67 -38.34 -53.31 22.69
N ILE A 68 -37.51 -54.00 23.48
CA ILE A 68 -36.11 -54.41 23.24
C ILE A 68 -36.08 -55.84 22.66
N LYS A 69 -35.09 -56.17 21.80
CA LYS A 69 -34.50 -57.53 21.75
C LYS A 69 -33.14 -57.57 21.04
N GLU A 70 -32.12 -58.00 21.79
CA GLU A 70 -30.85 -58.48 21.25
C GLU A 70 -30.99 -59.93 20.71
N LYS A 71 -30.04 -60.35 19.85
CA LYS A 71 -29.38 -61.65 20.03
C LYS A 71 -28.03 -61.77 19.30
N GLU A 72 -27.03 -62.22 20.04
CA GLU A 72 -25.68 -62.52 19.56
C GLU A 72 -25.61 -63.76 18.65
N LYS A 73 -24.50 -63.90 17.91
CA LYS A 73 -23.75 -65.16 17.93
C LYS A 73 -22.24 -64.98 17.71
N LYS A 74 -21.45 -65.54 18.63
CA LYS A 74 -19.97 -65.53 18.68
C LYS A 74 -19.36 -66.82 18.14
N ARG A 75 -18.08 -66.74 17.73
CA ARG A 75 -16.91 -67.63 18.00
C ARG A 75 -15.85 -67.27 16.93
N GLY A 76 -14.55 -67.07 17.18
CA GLY A 76 -13.59 -67.59 18.17
C GLY A 76 -12.33 -68.01 17.36
N PHE A 77 -11.08 -68.04 17.80
CA PHE A 77 -10.40 -67.95 19.11
C PHE A 77 -8.90 -67.65 18.86
N GLY A 78 -8.13 -67.11 19.83
CA GLY A 78 -6.65 -67.17 19.77
C GLY A 78 -5.87 -66.02 20.43
N SER A 79 -5.19 -66.29 21.53
CA SER A 79 -4.18 -65.45 22.22
C SER A 79 -3.26 -66.40 23.02
N PRO A 80 -2.27 -65.99 23.86
CA PRO A 80 -1.50 -64.73 24.01
C PRO A 80 0.05 -65.02 24.08
N VAL A 81 0.81 -64.31 24.96
CA VAL A 81 2.25 -64.44 25.40
C VAL A 81 3.19 -63.38 24.79
N SER A 82 4.07 -62.64 25.49
CA SER A 82 4.26 -62.29 26.93
C SER A 82 5.27 -61.12 27.11
N SER A 83 5.21 -60.35 28.20
CA SER A 83 6.31 -59.51 28.75
C SER A 83 7.11 -60.33 29.83
N PRO A 84 8.18 -59.89 30.59
CA PRO A 84 8.45 -58.53 31.15
C PRO A 84 9.93 -58.11 31.48
N THR A 85 10.08 -56.97 32.20
CA THR A 85 11.27 -56.44 32.96
C THR A 85 12.39 -55.73 32.14
N ALA A 86 13.19 -54.78 32.67
CA ALA A 86 13.48 -54.39 34.07
C ALA A 86 13.68 -52.86 34.33
N ARG A 87 14.12 -52.47 35.54
CA ARG A 87 14.20 -51.09 36.11
C ARG A 87 15.67 -50.63 36.28
N GLY A 88 15.96 -49.32 36.28
CA GLY A 88 17.22 -48.76 36.82
C GLY A 88 17.42 -47.24 36.54
N PRO A 89 18.13 -46.45 37.39
CA PRO A 89 17.87 -44.99 37.53
C PRO A 89 19.08 -44.03 37.36
N HIS A 90 18.80 -42.72 37.51
CA HIS A 90 19.72 -41.54 37.52
C HIS A 90 20.32 -41.11 36.15
N ASP A 91 20.62 -39.82 35.87
CA ASP A 91 20.60 -38.63 36.75
C ASP A 91 20.26 -37.30 36.00
N GLN A 92 20.27 -36.19 36.74
CA GLN A 92 19.89 -34.83 36.30
C GLN A 92 20.70 -34.23 35.14
N GLN A 93 20.03 -33.48 34.25
CA GLN A 93 20.62 -32.25 33.70
C GLN A 93 19.55 -31.22 33.30
N SER A 94 19.70 -30.01 33.80
CA SER A 94 18.82 -28.87 33.57
C SER A 94 19.25 -28.06 32.34
N GLN A 95 18.35 -27.88 31.37
CA GLN A 95 18.49 -26.83 30.36
C GLN A 95 17.49 -25.69 30.63
N VAL A 96 18.03 -24.50 30.85
CA VAL A 96 17.27 -23.27 31.01
C VAL A 96 16.95 -22.71 29.62
N ALA A 97 15.75 -22.98 29.12
CA ALA A 97 15.19 -22.31 27.95
C ALA A 97 14.44 -21.04 28.41
N ILE A 98 15.00 -19.86 28.15
CA ILE A 98 14.29 -18.59 28.37
C ILE A 98 13.30 -18.38 27.22
N VAL A 99 12.09 -18.90 27.38
CA VAL A 99 10.95 -18.62 26.49
C VAL A 99 10.00 -17.68 27.22
N GLY A 100 10.09 -16.39 26.91
CA GLY A 100 9.17 -15.37 27.42
C GLY A 100 7.86 -15.36 26.64
N TRP A 101 6.90 -16.19 27.03
CA TRP A 101 5.49 -16.07 26.62
C TRP A 101 4.64 -15.69 27.82
N ILE A 102 3.94 -14.55 27.73
CA ILE A 102 2.84 -14.19 28.64
C ILE A 102 1.61 -13.94 27.77
N GLY A 103 0.69 -14.91 27.75
CA GLY A 103 -0.64 -14.74 27.18
C GLY A 103 -1.57 -13.97 28.12
N PRO A 104 -2.64 -13.33 27.61
CA PRO A 104 -3.52 -12.50 28.42
C PRO A 104 -4.57 -13.32 29.17
N SER A 105 -4.51 -13.32 30.51
CA SER A 105 -5.62 -13.77 31.35
C SER A 105 -6.49 -12.58 31.77
N ALA A 106 -7.74 -12.53 31.30
CA ALA A 106 -8.69 -11.50 31.71
C ALA A 106 -9.29 -11.80 33.09
N SER A 107 -9.09 -10.91 34.07
CA SER A 107 -9.87 -10.93 35.32
C SER A 107 -10.09 -9.54 35.95
N ARG A 108 -11.38 -9.26 36.15
CA ARG A 108 -12.05 -8.25 36.99
C ARG A 108 -11.23 -7.14 37.67
N TRP A 109 -11.64 -5.91 37.38
CA TRP A 109 -11.45 -4.72 38.21
C TRP A 109 -11.85 -4.92 39.68
N GLN A 110 -10.94 -4.66 40.62
CA GLN A 110 -11.27 -4.22 41.97
C GLN A 110 -10.36 -3.06 42.38
N ARG A 111 -10.96 -1.93 42.75
CA ARG A 111 -10.24 -0.80 43.37
C ARG A 111 -10.10 -1.07 44.87
N TRP A 112 -8.89 -1.06 45.39
CA TRP A 112 -8.63 -0.85 46.81
C TRP A 112 -7.67 0.32 47.00
N ARG A 113 -8.16 1.37 47.68
CA ARG A 113 -7.31 2.40 48.28
C ARG A 113 -6.79 1.84 49.61
N PHE A 114 -5.54 2.13 49.96
CA PHE A 114 -5.17 2.23 51.37
C PHE A 114 -4.30 3.45 51.65
N TRP A 115 -4.43 3.95 52.87
CA TRP A 115 -3.85 5.18 53.39
C TRP A 115 -2.34 5.11 53.65
N ALA A 116 -1.70 6.27 53.61
CA ALA A 116 -0.74 6.67 54.64
C ALA A 116 -1.18 8.04 55.18
N ALA A 117 -1.25 8.18 56.51
CA ALA A 117 -1.80 9.36 57.17
C ALA A 117 -0.70 10.27 57.73
N TYR A 118 -0.94 11.58 57.74
CA TYR A 118 -0.30 12.51 58.67
C TYR A 118 -1.33 13.54 59.16
N ARG A 119 -1.26 13.91 60.44
CA ARG A 119 -2.30 14.69 61.14
C ARG A 119 -2.21 16.21 60.88
N PRO A 120 -3.33 16.95 61.05
CA PRO A 120 -3.38 18.40 60.87
C PRO A 120 -3.03 19.19 62.15
N SER A 121 -2.59 20.43 61.97
CA SER A 121 -2.67 21.49 62.99
C SER A 121 -2.79 22.87 62.32
N ASP A 122 -3.96 23.48 62.48
CA ASP A 122 -4.30 24.91 62.52
C ASP A 122 -3.51 25.98 61.75
N GLY A 123 -4.26 26.93 61.15
CA GLY A 123 -3.91 28.35 61.36
C GLY A 123 -3.91 29.34 60.19
N ARG A 124 -5.11 29.65 59.64
CA ARG A 124 -5.52 31.00 59.16
C ARG A 124 -4.82 31.70 57.97
N ARG A 125 -5.71 32.26 57.12
CA ARG A 125 -5.60 33.46 56.24
C ARG A 125 -4.83 33.35 54.91
N ALA A 126 -5.57 33.64 53.84
CA ALA A 126 -5.05 34.17 52.59
C ALA A 126 -4.87 35.70 52.68
N GLN A 127 -3.94 36.28 51.91
CA GLN A 127 -4.17 37.48 51.09
C GLN A 127 -3.02 37.77 50.12
N HIS A 128 -3.29 38.66 49.15
CA HIS A 128 -2.45 39.01 48.00
C HIS A 128 -1.09 39.64 48.32
N LEU A 129 -0.15 39.46 47.38
CA LEU A 129 0.79 40.42 46.75
C LEU A 129 1.60 39.58 45.72
N GLY A 130 2.21 40.06 44.64
CA GLY A 130 2.52 41.39 44.11
C GLY A 130 3.68 41.20 43.11
N TRP A 131 3.69 41.88 41.96
CA TRP A 131 4.67 41.67 40.89
C TRP A 131 6.10 42.12 41.27
N ILE A 132 7.15 41.37 40.89
CA ILE A 132 8.49 41.91 40.56
C ILE A 132 9.13 41.09 39.40
N ASN A 133 9.56 41.79 38.34
CA ASN A 133 10.52 41.33 37.32
C ASN A 133 11.94 41.78 37.72
N HIS A 134 13.02 41.08 37.31
CA HIS A 134 14.32 41.68 36.94
C HIS A 134 15.27 40.67 36.23
N PRO A 135 16.37 41.10 35.56
CA PRO A 135 16.86 40.51 34.30
C PRO A 135 18.29 39.90 34.41
N PRO A 136 18.94 39.43 33.31
CA PRO A 136 20.21 38.69 33.40
C PRO A 136 21.46 39.59 33.34
N HIS A 137 22.57 39.09 33.90
CA HIS A 137 23.90 39.71 33.82
C HIS A 137 24.91 38.81 33.09
N CYS A 138 25.77 39.44 32.28
CA CYS A 138 26.91 38.84 31.58
C CYS A 138 28.25 39.21 32.26
N TYR A 139 29.37 38.72 31.69
CA TYR A 139 30.81 39.08 31.84
C TYR A 139 31.73 37.98 32.46
N PRO A 140 33.04 37.90 32.07
CA PRO A 140 33.64 36.65 31.58
C PRO A 140 35.11 36.40 32.07
N TYR A 141 35.89 35.63 31.29
CA TYR A 141 37.37 35.56 31.13
C TYR A 141 38.15 34.30 31.55
N ALA A 142 39.04 33.92 30.61
CA ALA A 142 40.39 33.34 30.74
C ALA A 142 40.63 31.86 31.14
N ALA A 143 41.43 31.19 30.29
CA ALA A 143 42.18 29.96 30.59
C ALA A 143 43.60 30.30 31.11
N PRO A 144 44.43 29.32 31.55
CA PRO A 144 45.36 28.69 30.59
C PRO A 144 45.72 27.20 30.83
N PHE A 145 46.38 26.58 29.84
CA PHE A 145 47.06 25.26 29.89
C PHE A 145 48.36 25.28 30.75
N PRO A 146 48.92 24.11 31.16
CA PRO A 146 50.11 23.60 30.43
C PRO A 146 50.38 22.06 30.41
N THR A 147 51.14 21.63 29.39
CA THR A 147 52.20 20.56 29.35
C THR A 147 51.91 19.04 29.29
N SER A 148 52.84 18.34 28.62
CA SER A 148 53.05 16.87 28.42
C SER A 148 54.58 16.65 28.21
N PRO A 149 55.12 15.44 27.89
CA PRO A 149 54.66 14.04 27.98
C PRO A 149 55.58 13.32 29.03
N PRO A 150 56.46 12.29 28.81
CA PRO A 150 56.55 11.13 27.88
C PRO A 150 56.84 9.76 28.57
N GLY A 151 56.89 8.66 27.79
CA GLY A 151 57.50 7.37 28.20
C GLY A 151 57.07 6.15 27.36
N ALA A 152 57.98 5.53 26.60
CA ALA A 152 57.70 4.40 25.70
C ALA A 152 58.26 3.05 26.19
N SER A 153 57.77 1.93 25.67
CA SER A 153 58.53 0.66 25.48
C SER A 153 57.80 -0.33 24.56
N HIS A 154 58.53 -0.92 23.60
CA HIS A 154 58.11 -2.08 22.79
C HIS A 154 58.39 -3.40 23.52
N TYR A 155 57.71 -4.50 23.16
CA TYR A 155 58.35 -5.83 22.99
C TYR A 155 57.52 -6.75 22.08
N ILE A 156 58.21 -7.62 21.32
CA ILE A 156 57.68 -8.59 20.36
C ILE A 156 58.22 -9.99 20.71
N VAL A 157 57.35 -11.01 20.82
CA VAL A 157 57.59 -12.47 20.64
C VAL A 157 56.21 -13.08 20.31
N VAL A 158 55.85 -13.63 19.14
CA VAL A 158 56.39 -14.68 18.23
C VAL A 158 55.89 -16.11 18.53
N ALA A 159 54.97 -16.57 17.67
CA ALA A 159 54.73 -17.92 17.10
C ALA A 159 54.51 -19.18 17.97
N GLN A 160 53.48 -19.97 17.60
CA GLN A 160 53.58 -21.28 16.88
C GLN A 160 52.15 -21.75 16.47
N MET A 161 51.91 -22.13 15.20
CA MET A 161 51.87 -23.52 14.66
C MET A 161 51.01 -24.50 15.49
N ILE A 162 50.06 -25.24 14.93
CA ILE A 162 50.22 -26.29 13.88
C ILE A 162 49.04 -26.31 12.86
N ASP A 163 49.24 -27.06 11.79
CA ASP A 163 48.61 -27.00 10.46
C ASP A 163 48.00 -28.38 10.04
N ARG A 164 47.34 -28.46 8.86
CA ARG A 164 46.90 -29.67 8.11
C ARG A 164 45.65 -30.42 8.59
N GLU A 165 44.84 -31.08 7.76
CA GLU A 165 44.68 -31.16 6.27
C GLU A 165 43.22 -31.60 5.99
N ILE A 166 42.57 -31.25 4.87
CA ILE A 166 42.34 -32.08 3.65
C ILE A 166 41.51 -31.14 2.69
N LEU A 167 41.96 -30.59 1.55
CA LEU A 167 42.29 -31.19 0.21
C LEU A 167 41.13 -31.99 -0.40
N PHE A 168 40.53 -31.74 -1.58
CA PHE A 168 40.90 -31.17 -2.89
C PHE A 168 39.63 -30.54 -3.54
N ALA A 169 39.62 -29.86 -4.70
CA ALA A 169 40.53 -28.97 -5.42
C ALA A 169 39.89 -28.60 -6.78
N LYS A 170 40.09 -27.36 -7.27
CA LYS A 170 40.55 -27.08 -8.65
C LYS A 170 40.76 -25.58 -8.87
N GLU A 171 41.93 -25.25 -9.40
CA GLU A 171 42.43 -23.88 -9.61
C GLU A 171 42.12 -23.34 -11.02
N THR A 172 42.61 -22.11 -11.24
CA THR A 172 42.79 -21.31 -12.48
C THR A 172 41.72 -20.23 -12.73
N HIS A 173 42.02 -18.94 -12.93
CA HIS A 173 43.27 -18.16 -12.75
C HIS A 173 42.91 -16.64 -12.49
N PRO A 174 43.82 -15.62 -12.49
CA PRO A 174 43.82 -14.53 -11.48
C PRO A 174 43.23 -13.16 -11.91
N GLU A 175 43.59 -12.11 -11.14
CA GLU A 175 43.26 -10.66 -11.25
C GLU A 175 41.91 -10.21 -10.62
N ARG A 176 41.88 -10.09 -9.29
CA ARG A 176 40.96 -9.14 -8.61
C ARG A 176 41.57 -7.73 -8.67
N ARG A 177 40.86 -6.76 -9.24
CA ARG A 177 41.12 -5.33 -9.02
C ARG A 177 39.87 -4.61 -8.50
N SER A 178 40.05 -3.95 -7.35
CA SER A 178 39.24 -2.85 -6.79
C SER A 178 37.72 -2.85 -7.03
N LEU A 179 36.97 -3.34 -6.05
CA LEU A 179 35.58 -2.90 -5.81
C LEU A 179 35.57 -1.47 -5.26
N ILE A 180 35.50 -0.48 -6.15
CA ILE A 180 35.04 0.89 -5.83
C ILE A 180 34.11 1.32 -6.97
N SER A 181 32.81 1.02 -6.85
CA SER A 181 31.78 1.51 -7.77
C SER A 181 31.41 2.96 -7.45
N ARG A 182 32.32 3.91 -7.74
CA ARG A 182 31.90 5.29 -8.03
C ARG A 182 31.48 5.34 -9.49
N SER A 183 30.16 5.35 -9.73
CA SER A 183 29.54 5.49 -11.05
C SER A 183 29.66 6.93 -11.58
N LEU A 184 30.89 7.34 -11.92
CA LEU A 184 31.17 8.58 -12.65
C LEU A 184 31.32 8.29 -14.14
N LEU A 185 30.21 8.41 -14.88
CA LEU A 185 30.26 8.65 -16.32
C LEU A 185 30.15 10.17 -16.58
N PRO A 186 31.03 10.76 -17.40
CA PRO A 186 31.04 12.20 -17.63
C PRO A 186 30.01 12.62 -18.69
N GLY A 187 29.28 13.72 -18.42
CA GLY A 187 28.75 14.58 -19.47
C GLY A 187 27.25 14.55 -19.76
N ILE A 188 26.42 14.98 -18.80
CA ILE A 188 25.20 15.77 -19.11
C ILE A 188 25.16 16.96 -18.13
N VAL A 189 25.22 18.18 -18.65
CA VAL A 189 25.15 19.40 -17.85
C VAL A 189 23.69 19.70 -17.50
N GLY A 190 23.27 19.39 -16.27
CA GLY A 190 21.89 19.53 -15.80
C GLY A 190 21.79 19.89 -14.32
N SER A 191 21.88 21.19 -14.01
CA SER A 191 21.52 21.85 -12.75
C SER A 191 21.67 21.04 -11.43
N ASP A 192 22.89 20.99 -10.88
CA ASP A 192 23.21 20.37 -9.58
C ASP A 192 22.73 21.18 -8.34
N SER A 193 21.59 21.88 -8.41
CA SER A 193 21.13 22.77 -7.33
C SER A 193 20.39 22.08 -6.18
N GLN A 194 20.18 20.75 -6.22
CA GLN A 194 19.51 19.99 -5.15
C GLN A 194 20.30 18.76 -4.63
N ARG A 195 21.48 18.45 -5.18
CA ARG A 195 22.24 17.23 -4.81
C ARG A 195 23.23 17.40 -3.66
N ASN A 196 23.44 18.62 -3.15
CA ASN A 196 24.46 18.93 -2.13
C ASN A 196 23.91 19.40 -0.77
N ILE A 197 22.62 19.19 -0.46
CA ILE A 197 22.07 19.43 0.89
C ILE A 197 21.93 18.11 1.65
N ILE A 198 23.08 17.49 1.94
CA ILE A 198 23.45 16.62 3.09
C ILE A 198 24.90 16.19 2.77
N MET A 199 25.83 17.13 2.93
CA MET A 199 27.28 16.94 3.13
C MET A 199 27.92 18.33 3.22
N THR A 200 27.49 19.16 4.17
CA THR A 200 28.27 20.35 4.59
C THR A 200 29.42 19.93 5.52
N GLY A 201 30.18 18.93 5.09
CA GLY A 201 31.53 18.65 5.54
C GLY A 201 32.48 19.28 4.52
N THR A 202 33.40 20.12 4.99
CA THR A 202 34.36 20.85 4.14
C THR A 202 35.09 19.93 3.17
N GLY A 203 35.17 20.35 1.90
CA GLY A 203 35.85 19.61 0.84
C GLY A 203 37.35 19.45 1.10
N VAL A 204 37.69 18.33 1.74
CA VAL A 204 39.03 17.76 1.83
C VAL A 204 38.88 16.30 1.41
N ASP A 205 39.60 15.88 0.37
CA ASP A 205 39.72 14.46 0.00
C ASP A 205 40.54 13.72 1.07
N ASN A 206 39.91 13.47 2.22
CA ASN A 206 40.52 12.71 3.29
C ASN A 206 40.19 11.24 3.09
N ASN A 207 41.18 10.44 2.70
CA ASN A 207 41.06 8.98 2.55
C ASN A 207 41.01 8.24 3.91
N ASP A 208 41.04 8.97 5.02
CA ASP A 208 40.88 8.40 6.36
C ASP A 208 39.47 7.81 6.55
N PRO A 209 39.32 6.67 7.25
CA PRO A 209 38.02 6.17 7.67
C PRO A 209 37.25 7.21 8.52
N PRO A 210 35.92 7.30 8.37
CA PRO A 210 35.11 8.23 9.14
C PRO A 210 35.16 7.92 10.65
N VAL A 211 35.23 8.95 11.48
CA VAL A 211 35.14 8.82 12.94
C VAL A 211 33.70 8.51 13.32
N TYR A 212 33.47 7.44 14.09
CA TYR A 212 32.14 7.12 14.63
C TYR A 212 31.72 8.19 15.64
N THR A 213 30.49 8.68 15.52
CA THR A 213 29.88 9.63 16.44
C THR A 213 28.53 9.14 16.96
N LEU A 214 28.09 9.71 18.07
CA LEU A 214 26.67 9.75 18.44
C LEU A 214 25.89 10.69 17.50
N ALA A 215 24.56 10.68 17.57
CA ALA A 215 23.67 11.45 16.71
C ALA A 215 23.93 12.97 16.74
N GLU A 216 24.34 13.50 17.89
CA GLU A 216 24.73 14.91 18.08
C GLU A 216 26.20 15.20 17.68
N GLY A 217 26.84 14.31 16.90
CA GLY A 217 28.20 14.50 16.37
C GLY A 217 29.34 14.28 17.37
N ARG A 218 29.06 13.85 18.61
CA ARG A 218 30.10 13.55 19.62
C ARG A 218 30.92 12.31 19.19
N PRO A 219 32.25 12.41 19.02
CA PRO A 219 33.08 11.24 18.71
C PRO A 219 33.13 10.25 19.88
N VAL A 220 33.21 8.97 19.53
CA VAL A 220 33.25 7.84 20.47
C VAL A 220 34.62 7.17 20.44
N GLN A 221 35.11 6.72 21.60
CA GLN A 221 36.39 6.03 21.72
C GLN A 221 36.35 4.60 21.14
N ASP A 222 35.29 3.84 21.41
CA ASP A 222 35.08 2.49 20.90
C ASP A 222 33.56 2.24 20.69
N PRO A 223 33.07 2.13 19.44
CA PRO A 223 31.66 1.91 19.15
C PRO A 223 31.15 0.52 19.56
N THR A 224 32.06 -0.40 19.93
CA THR A 224 31.73 -1.79 20.31
C THR A 224 31.65 -2.01 21.83
N ALA A 225 32.07 -1.02 22.62
CA ALA A 225 32.11 -1.12 24.07
C ALA A 225 30.86 -0.54 24.76
N SER A 226 30.62 -0.98 25.99
CA SER A 226 29.71 -0.32 26.94
C SER A 226 30.46 0.09 28.20
N MET A 227 30.04 1.19 28.83
CA MET A 227 30.60 1.67 30.09
C MET A 227 30.13 0.78 31.23
N VAL A 228 31.06 -0.05 31.72
CA VAL A 228 30.84 -0.98 32.82
C VAL A 228 31.84 -0.75 33.94
N LEU A 229 31.44 -1.03 35.19
CA LEU A 229 32.38 -1.12 36.30
C LEU A 229 33.31 -2.33 36.09
N LEU A 230 34.61 -2.07 35.98
CA LEU A 230 35.65 -3.11 35.96
C LEU A 230 36.11 -3.44 37.39
N GLY A 231 36.47 -4.70 37.63
CA GLY A 231 37.17 -5.10 38.87
C GLY A 231 38.68 -4.91 38.76
N ASP A 232 39.38 -5.12 39.89
CA ASP A 232 40.82 -4.81 40.12
C ASP A 232 41.81 -5.33 39.05
N ALA A 233 41.43 -6.35 38.29
CA ALA A 233 42.24 -6.92 37.19
C ALA A 233 41.96 -6.28 35.81
N GLY A 234 41.26 -5.15 35.74
CA GLY A 234 40.83 -4.52 34.48
C GLY A 234 39.82 -5.35 33.68
N LYS A 235 39.08 -6.24 34.37
CA LYS A 235 38.18 -7.23 33.74
C LYS A 235 36.83 -7.23 34.43
N VAL A 236 35.78 -7.51 33.65
CA VAL A 236 34.45 -7.85 34.17
C VAL A 236 34.53 -9.24 34.81
N LYS A 237 34.42 -9.33 36.14
CA LYS A 237 34.48 -10.60 36.90
C LYS A 237 33.38 -10.59 37.97
N GLY A 238 32.47 -11.56 37.90
CA GLY A 238 31.29 -11.63 38.78
C GLY A 238 30.05 -10.88 38.29
N GLY A 239 30.12 -10.27 37.10
CA GLY A 239 29.07 -9.43 36.52
C GLY A 239 29.61 -8.04 36.17
N GLY A 240 28.93 -7.33 35.26
CA GLY A 240 29.27 -5.96 34.87
C GLY A 240 28.09 -5.03 35.14
N LEU A 241 28.31 -3.98 35.94
CA LEU A 241 27.29 -2.95 36.15
C LEU A 241 27.40 -1.91 35.02
N ALA A 242 26.46 -1.95 34.08
CA ALA A 242 26.30 -0.92 33.06
C ALA A 242 25.79 0.39 33.68
N LEU A 243 26.26 1.52 33.16
CA LEU A 243 25.92 2.85 33.69
C LEU A 243 24.84 3.54 32.85
N LEU A 244 23.87 4.20 33.49
CA LEU A 244 22.91 5.09 32.81
C LEU A 244 23.60 6.35 32.22
N ALA A 245 24.87 6.59 32.57
CA ALA A 245 25.71 7.60 31.93
C ALA A 245 26.26 7.17 30.55
N ASP A 246 26.07 5.90 30.16
CA ASP A 246 26.45 5.39 28.83
C ASP A 246 25.46 5.86 27.76
N THR A 247 25.65 7.09 27.29
CA THR A 247 24.81 7.68 26.24
C THR A 247 24.89 6.91 24.92
N GLN A 248 26.00 6.22 24.63
CA GLN A 248 26.18 5.42 23.42
C GLN A 248 25.27 4.18 23.44
N LEU A 249 25.33 3.40 24.52
CA LEU A 249 24.48 2.23 24.70
C LEU A 249 22.99 2.63 24.68
N ILE A 250 22.63 3.72 25.36
CA ILE A 250 21.25 4.21 25.43
C ILE A 250 20.75 4.66 24.06
N GLU A 251 21.54 5.41 23.30
CA GLU A 251 21.14 5.92 21.98
C GLU A 251 20.97 4.78 20.96
N ALA A 252 21.92 3.85 20.90
CA ALA A 252 21.85 2.67 20.02
C ALA A 252 20.61 1.80 20.33
N LEU A 253 20.37 1.52 21.62
CA LEU A 253 19.19 0.77 22.07
C LEU A 253 17.88 1.55 21.94
N ALA A 254 17.92 2.89 21.87
CA ALA A 254 16.74 3.71 21.62
C ALA A 254 16.38 3.78 20.13
N HIS A 255 17.37 3.81 19.24
CA HIS A 255 17.15 3.86 17.80
C HIS A 255 16.64 2.53 17.22
N PHE A 256 17.29 1.41 17.56
CA PHE A 256 16.94 0.08 17.03
C PHE A 256 15.44 -0.29 17.07
N PRO A 257 14.71 -0.19 18.20
CA PRO A 257 13.27 -0.50 18.25
C PRO A 257 12.38 0.51 17.50
N ARG A 258 12.95 1.60 16.96
CA ARG A 258 12.25 2.66 16.20
C ARG A 258 12.55 2.62 14.70
N GLU A 259 13.39 1.70 14.23
CA GLU A 259 13.68 1.50 12.79
C GLU A 259 12.47 1.02 11.96
N ARG A 260 11.37 0.60 12.60
CA ARG A 260 10.20 0.02 11.91
C ARG A 260 9.06 1.03 11.90
N ILE A 261 8.77 1.57 10.72
CA ILE A 261 7.48 2.22 10.43
C ILE A 261 6.44 1.16 10.03
N PRO A 262 5.13 1.47 10.07
CA PRO A 262 4.12 0.60 9.50
C PRO A 262 4.42 0.27 8.03
N GLU A 263 4.16 -0.96 7.61
CA GLU A 263 4.21 -1.30 6.18
C GLU A 263 2.98 -0.73 5.44
N ARG A 264 2.97 -0.83 4.10
CA ARG A 264 1.78 -0.49 3.33
C ARG A 264 0.71 -1.56 3.56
N VAL A 265 -0.52 -1.14 3.88
CA VAL A 265 -1.65 -2.04 4.15
C VAL A 265 -1.92 -3.03 3.01
N VAL A 266 -1.60 -2.63 1.78
CA VAL A 266 -1.53 -3.44 0.56
C VAL A 266 -0.22 -3.10 -0.17
N HIS A 267 0.31 -4.01 -0.96
CA HIS A 267 1.57 -3.84 -1.70
C HIS A 267 2.81 -3.62 -0.81
N ALA A 268 2.93 -4.37 0.28
CA ALA A 268 4.02 -4.23 1.24
C ALA A 268 5.40 -4.67 0.68
N LYS A 269 5.49 -5.87 0.10
CA LYS A 269 6.68 -6.42 -0.57
C LYS A 269 6.87 -5.81 -1.97
N ALA A 270 8.08 -5.35 -2.30
CA ALA A 270 8.35 -4.68 -3.57
C ALA A 270 9.83 -4.63 -3.98
N ALA A 271 10.07 -4.60 -5.29
CA ALA A 271 11.27 -4.03 -5.88
C ALA A 271 11.06 -2.53 -6.16
N GLY A 272 12.14 -1.75 -6.24
CA GLY A 272 12.07 -0.36 -6.66
C GLY A 272 13.42 0.16 -7.14
N ALA A 273 13.38 1.08 -8.09
CA ALA A 273 14.55 1.64 -8.76
C ALA A 273 14.23 3.02 -9.34
N TRP A 274 15.28 3.80 -9.57
CA TRP A 274 15.22 5.06 -10.29
C TRP A 274 15.50 4.87 -11.78
N GLY A 275 15.09 5.85 -12.55
CA GLY A 275 15.19 5.80 -14.00
C GLY A 275 14.84 7.10 -14.67
N GLU A 276 14.54 6.99 -15.97
CA GLU A 276 14.05 8.08 -16.80
C GLU A 276 12.90 7.63 -17.70
N PHE A 277 11.99 8.56 -17.97
CA PHE A 277 11.02 8.47 -19.05
C PHE A 277 11.42 9.41 -20.17
N GLU A 278 11.56 8.88 -21.39
CA GLU A 278 11.83 9.64 -22.60
C GLU A 278 10.58 9.73 -23.47
N CYS A 279 10.11 10.94 -23.79
CA CYS A 279 9.01 11.15 -24.72
C CYS A 279 9.45 10.82 -26.16
N THR A 280 8.77 9.91 -26.85
CA THR A 280 9.15 9.45 -28.21
C THR A 280 8.19 9.89 -29.31
N LYS A 281 7.03 10.44 -28.96
CA LYS A 281 6.02 10.91 -29.92
C LYS A 281 5.41 12.23 -29.46
N ASP A 282 5.36 13.18 -30.38
CA ASP A 282 4.63 14.44 -30.17
C ASP A 282 3.11 14.16 -30.09
N ILE A 283 2.50 14.61 -29.00
CA ILE A 283 1.04 14.64 -28.77
C ILE A 283 0.59 16.02 -28.26
N THR A 284 1.43 17.05 -28.44
CA THR A 284 1.16 18.43 -28.02
C THR A 284 0.03 19.09 -28.81
N ASP A 285 -0.49 18.43 -29.85
CA ASP A 285 -1.70 18.83 -30.55
C ASP A 285 -2.96 18.67 -29.69
N TRP A 286 -2.99 17.75 -28.71
CA TRP A 286 -4.15 17.54 -27.80
C TRP A 286 -3.83 17.33 -26.32
N CYS A 287 -2.57 17.29 -25.89
CA CYS A 287 -2.20 17.20 -24.47
C CYS A 287 -1.03 18.14 -24.14
N SER A 288 -1.18 19.00 -23.11
CA SER A 288 -0.12 19.92 -22.68
C SER A 288 0.73 19.43 -21.49
N ALA A 289 0.49 18.21 -21.00
CA ALA A 289 1.15 17.69 -19.80
C ALA A 289 2.68 17.63 -19.93
N ALA A 290 3.40 18.15 -18.94
CA ALA A 290 4.85 18.37 -18.99
C ALA A 290 5.69 17.17 -19.43
N ILE A 291 5.29 15.92 -19.14
CA ILE A 291 6.05 14.73 -19.55
C ILE A 291 6.09 14.52 -21.07
N PHE A 292 5.17 15.13 -21.83
CA PHE A 292 5.07 15.02 -23.30
C PHE A 292 5.48 16.30 -24.05
N SER A 293 6.00 17.32 -23.35
CA SER A 293 6.17 18.68 -23.91
C SER A 293 7.12 18.79 -25.11
N SER A 294 7.98 17.79 -25.33
CA SER A 294 8.81 17.67 -26.53
C SER A 294 9.34 16.24 -26.70
N VAL A 295 9.53 15.79 -27.94
CA VAL A 295 10.20 14.52 -28.26
C VAL A 295 11.66 14.58 -27.84
N GLY A 296 12.18 13.50 -27.25
CA GLY A 296 13.51 13.42 -26.65
C GLY A 296 13.60 14.03 -25.24
N LYS A 297 12.51 14.63 -24.70
CA LYS A 297 12.51 15.09 -23.31
C LYS A 297 12.64 13.90 -22.35
N LYS A 298 13.66 13.96 -21.49
CA LYS A 298 13.88 13.02 -20.39
C LYS A 298 13.34 13.57 -19.08
N THR A 299 12.55 12.75 -18.39
CA THR A 299 11.98 13.04 -17.07
C THR A 299 12.45 11.98 -16.08
N GLU A 300 13.14 12.40 -15.01
CA GLU A 300 13.54 11.50 -13.92
C GLU A 300 12.32 10.83 -13.28
N VAL A 301 12.44 9.53 -13.00
CA VAL A 301 11.38 8.74 -12.36
C VAL A 301 11.88 7.92 -11.19
N LEU A 302 10.98 7.65 -10.25
CA LEU A 302 11.10 6.60 -9.23
C LEU A 302 9.99 5.57 -9.47
N ALA A 303 10.35 4.30 -9.66
CA ALA A 303 9.40 3.21 -9.82
C ALA A 303 9.41 2.26 -8.61
N ARG A 304 8.25 1.71 -8.28
CA ARG A 304 8.07 0.66 -7.26
C ARG A 304 7.09 -0.39 -7.78
N ILE A 305 7.56 -1.62 -7.91
CA ILE A 305 6.80 -2.76 -8.45
C ILE A 305 6.68 -3.83 -7.37
N SER A 306 5.49 -4.34 -7.11
CA SER A 306 5.12 -4.98 -5.82
C SER A 306 4.09 -6.07 -5.97
N THR A 307 4.05 -7.08 -5.08
CA THR A 307 2.85 -7.92 -4.88
C THR A 307 1.72 -7.09 -4.24
N VAL A 308 0.60 -7.68 -3.79
CA VAL A 308 -0.52 -6.95 -3.15
C VAL A 308 -0.85 -7.47 -1.75
N ALA A 309 -1.12 -8.76 -1.63
CA ALA A 309 -1.77 -9.34 -0.46
C ALA A 309 -0.80 -9.57 0.70
N GLY A 310 0.40 -10.08 0.40
CA GLY A 310 1.41 -10.43 1.39
C GLY A 310 2.03 -9.24 2.11
N GLU A 311 2.46 -9.46 3.36
CA GLU A 311 3.23 -8.50 4.16
C GLU A 311 4.64 -8.31 3.58
N ARG A 312 5.43 -7.37 4.12
CA ARG A 312 6.77 -7.04 3.62
C ARG A 312 7.75 -8.22 3.61
N GLY A 313 7.53 -9.23 4.48
CA GLY A 313 8.31 -10.47 4.54
C GLY A 313 7.75 -11.63 3.68
N SER A 314 6.74 -11.39 2.85
CA SER A 314 6.19 -12.41 1.94
C SER A 314 7.14 -12.72 0.77
N SER A 315 6.82 -13.75 -0.02
CA SER A 315 7.59 -14.12 -1.21
C SER A 315 7.15 -13.35 -2.47
N ASP A 316 8.14 -12.97 -3.29
CA ASP A 316 7.95 -12.34 -4.60
C ASP A 316 7.19 -13.20 -5.62
N THR A 317 7.35 -14.53 -5.58
CA THR A 317 6.84 -15.46 -6.62
C THR A 317 5.47 -16.06 -6.30
N LEU A 318 4.72 -15.49 -5.36
CA LEU A 318 3.32 -15.89 -5.11
C LEU A 318 2.40 -15.47 -6.26
N ARG A 319 1.30 -16.21 -6.47
CA ARG A 319 0.22 -15.82 -7.38
C ARG A 319 -0.53 -14.63 -6.81
N ASP A 320 -0.36 -13.48 -7.45
CA ASP A 320 -0.90 -12.20 -7.00
C ASP A 320 -0.92 -11.22 -8.18
N ILE A 321 -1.60 -10.08 -8.03
CA ILE A 321 -1.40 -8.92 -8.91
C ILE A 321 -0.02 -8.32 -8.64
N ARG A 322 0.65 -7.77 -9.65
CA ARG A 322 1.79 -6.88 -9.45
C ARG A 322 1.37 -5.41 -9.57
N GLY A 323 1.36 -4.69 -8.44
CA GLY A 323 1.24 -3.24 -8.42
C GLY A 323 2.45 -2.59 -9.09
N PHE A 324 2.22 -1.60 -9.95
CA PHE A 324 3.23 -0.91 -10.75
C PHE A 324 3.04 0.60 -10.58
N ALA A 325 3.83 1.21 -9.69
CA ALA A 325 3.79 2.64 -9.41
C ALA A 325 5.01 3.35 -9.99
N VAL A 326 4.79 4.48 -10.66
CA VAL A 326 5.86 5.34 -11.22
C VAL A 326 5.56 6.80 -10.88
N LYS A 327 6.53 7.46 -10.25
CA LYS A 327 6.54 8.89 -9.92
C LYS A 327 7.44 9.62 -10.91
N PHE A 328 6.89 10.54 -11.67
CA PHE A 328 7.59 11.40 -12.62
C PHE A 328 7.92 12.73 -11.94
N LYS A 329 9.20 13.11 -11.93
CA LYS A 329 9.69 14.35 -11.34
C LYS A 329 9.69 15.47 -12.39
N THR A 330 8.54 16.12 -12.63
CA THR A 330 8.43 17.19 -13.62
C THR A 330 8.76 18.56 -13.02
N GLU A 331 8.93 19.56 -13.89
CA GLU A 331 9.08 20.95 -13.52
C GLU A 331 7.79 21.58 -12.94
N GLU A 332 6.63 21.03 -13.27
CA GLU A 332 5.29 21.45 -12.81
C GLU A 332 4.82 20.72 -11.55
N GLY A 333 5.63 19.81 -11.03
CA GLY A 333 5.34 19.01 -9.83
C GLY A 333 5.65 17.53 -10.04
N ASN A 334 5.16 16.70 -9.14
CA ASN A 334 5.19 15.25 -9.34
C ASN A 334 3.92 14.81 -10.06
N TYR A 335 4.04 13.85 -10.98
CA TYR A 335 2.93 13.08 -11.51
C TYR A 335 3.10 11.62 -11.11
N ASP A 336 2.07 10.98 -10.56
CA ASP A 336 2.11 9.57 -10.14
C ASP A 336 1.14 8.72 -10.94
N ILE A 337 1.66 7.75 -11.69
CA ILE A 337 0.87 6.64 -12.22
C ILE A 337 0.91 5.51 -11.21
N VAL A 338 -0.23 5.12 -10.66
CA VAL A 338 -0.32 4.03 -9.67
C VAL A 338 -1.23 2.92 -10.23
N GLY A 339 -0.62 2.05 -11.03
CA GLY A 339 -1.28 1.00 -11.79
C GLY A 339 -1.01 -0.42 -11.28
N ASN A 340 -1.43 -1.40 -12.07
CA ASN A 340 -1.17 -2.83 -11.88
C ASN A 340 -0.72 -3.48 -13.19
N ASP A 341 -0.21 -4.72 -13.12
CA ASP A 341 0.17 -5.56 -14.25
C ASP A 341 -1.01 -6.23 -14.98
N LEU A 342 -2.17 -6.33 -14.33
CA LEU A 342 -3.42 -6.76 -14.93
C LEU A 342 -4.26 -5.53 -15.38
N PRO A 343 -4.96 -5.60 -16.53
CA PRO A 343 -5.63 -4.43 -17.12
C PRO A 343 -6.91 -3.99 -16.41
N VAL A 344 -7.44 -4.85 -15.53
CA VAL A 344 -8.72 -4.69 -14.83
C VAL A 344 -8.54 -4.97 -13.34
N PHE A 345 -9.56 -4.66 -12.54
CA PHE A 345 -9.56 -4.89 -11.10
C PHE A 345 -10.76 -5.75 -10.65
N PHE A 346 -10.74 -6.20 -9.39
CA PHE A 346 -11.74 -7.13 -8.85
C PHE A 346 -13.10 -6.51 -8.50
N ILE A 347 -13.19 -5.19 -8.38
CA ILE A 347 -14.40 -4.47 -7.95
C ILE A 347 -14.50 -3.13 -8.68
N ARG A 348 -15.74 -2.67 -8.90
CA ARG A 348 -16.05 -1.33 -9.45
C ARG A 348 -16.61 -0.34 -8.42
N ASP A 349 -16.91 -0.82 -7.21
CA ASP A 349 -17.40 -0.02 -6.08
C ASP A 349 -16.30 0.12 -4.99
N PRO A 350 -15.84 1.35 -4.68
CA PRO A 350 -14.79 1.56 -3.68
C PRO A 350 -15.19 1.19 -2.25
N ALA A 351 -16.48 1.15 -1.91
CA ALA A 351 -16.94 0.71 -0.60
C ALA A 351 -16.57 -0.76 -0.31
N LYS A 352 -16.42 -1.57 -1.36
CA LYS A 352 -16.01 -2.99 -1.26
C LYS A 352 -14.49 -3.18 -1.06
N PHE A 353 -13.66 -2.16 -1.28
CA PHE A 353 -12.19 -2.30 -1.28
C PHE A 353 -11.60 -2.82 0.04
N PRO A 354 -12.06 -2.37 1.24
CA PRO A 354 -11.57 -2.95 2.50
C PRO A 354 -11.97 -4.42 2.67
N SER A 355 -13.15 -4.82 2.20
CA SER A 355 -13.64 -6.20 2.30
C SER A 355 -12.90 -7.13 1.34
N LEU A 356 -12.68 -6.71 0.09
CA LEU A 356 -11.83 -7.40 -0.89
C LEU A 356 -10.43 -7.67 -0.31
N ASN A 357 -9.75 -6.64 0.21
CA ASN A 357 -8.39 -6.82 0.71
C ASN A 357 -8.34 -7.64 2.01
N ARG A 358 -9.42 -7.69 2.80
CA ARG A 358 -9.54 -8.60 3.95
C ARG A 358 -9.71 -10.05 3.49
N SER A 359 -10.50 -10.33 2.45
CA SER A 359 -10.68 -11.70 1.93
C SER A 359 -9.42 -12.30 1.30
N HIS A 360 -8.50 -11.44 0.82
CA HIS A 360 -7.21 -11.87 0.25
C HIS A 360 -6.08 -11.94 1.29
N LYS A 361 -6.36 -11.64 2.56
CA LYS A 361 -5.38 -11.59 3.66
C LYS A 361 -5.67 -12.67 4.70
N ARG A 362 -5.00 -12.56 5.85
CA ARG A 362 -5.08 -13.53 6.96
C ARG A 362 -6.47 -13.60 7.57
N HIS A 363 -6.98 -14.82 7.76
CA HIS A 363 -8.20 -15.07 8.52
C HIS A 363 -8.04 -14.58 9.97
N PRO A 364 -9.02 -13.81 10.50
CA PRO A 364 -8.81 -13.00 11.70
C PRO A 364 -8.61 -13.79 13.00
N GLN A 365 -9.00 -15.07 13.05
CA GLN A 365 -8.79 -15.93 14.24
C GLN A 365 -7.49 -16.72 14.18
N SER A 366 -7.06 -17.14 12.99
CA SER A 366 -5.95 -18.09 12.79
C SER A 366 -4.66 -17.43 12.32
N GLY A 367 -4.72 -16.22 11.77
CA GLY A 367 -3.54 -15.48 11.33
C GLY A 367 -2.88 -16.04 10.07
N VAL A 368 -3.55 -16.90 9.30
CA VAL A 368 -3.05 -17.52 8.06
C VAL A 368 -3.97 -17.21 6.89
N ALA A 369 -3.49 -17.39 5.64
CA ALA A 369 -4.33 -17.27 4.45
C ALA A 369 -5.48 -18.30 4.47
N ASP A 370 -6.57 -18.00 3.77
CA ASP A 370 -7.82 -18.76 3.82
C ASP A 370 -8.53 -18.67 2.47
N ALA A 371 -8.56 -19.77 1.73
CA ALA A 371 -9.21 -19.84 0.42
C ALA A 371 -10.74 -19.73 0.51
N SER A 372 -11.36 -20.12 1.63
CA SER A 372 -12.81 -19.95 1.82
C SER A 372 -13.16 -18.47 1.87
N MET A 373 -12.41 -17.66 2.62
CA MET A 373 -12.59 -16.20 2.65
C MET A 373 -12.42 -15.60 1.26
N PHE A 374 -11.36 -15.96 0.54
CA PHE A 374 -11.08 -15.46 -0.81
C PHE A 374 -12.26 -15.73 -1.76
N TRP A 375 -12.70 -16.99 -1.85
CA TRP A 375 -13.71 -17.40 -2.81
C TRP A 375 -15.13 -17.02 -2.39
N ASP A 376 -15.47 -17.00 -1.10
CA ASP A 376 -16.78 -16.56 -0.61
C ASP A 376 -17.05 -15.08 -0.97
N PHE A 377 -16.03 -14.22 -0.85
CA PHE A 377 -16.15 -12.83 -1.29
C PHE A 377 -16.49 -12.74 -2.78
N HIS A 378 -15.76 -13.45 -3.64
CA HIS A 378 -15.93 -13.38 -5.10
C HIS A 378 -17.22 -14.07 -5.57
N ASN A 379 -17.64 -15.16 -4.92
CA ASN A 379 -18.94 -15.80 -5.16
C ASN A 379 -20.11 -14.82 -4.99
N HIS A 380 -19.97 -13.85 -4.09
CA HIS A 380 -20.98 -12.81 -3.81
C HIS A 380 -20.67 -11.43 -4.44
N ASN A 381 -19.53 -11.26 -5.12
CA ASN A 381 -19.10 -10.03 -5.79
C ASN A 381 -18.48 -10.38 -7.16
N GLN A 382 -19.33 -10.85 -8.07
CA GLN A 382 -18.91 -11.49 -9.31
C GLN A 382 -18.44 -10.49 -10.39
N GLU A 383 -18.50 -9.17 -10.15
CA GLU A 383 -18.02 -8.14 -11.08
C GLU A 383 -16.52 -8.28 -11.43
N GLY A 384 -15.76 -8.93 -10.54
CA GLY A 384 -14.32 -9.15 -10.67
C GLY A 384 -13.90 -10.38 -11.46
N VAL A 385 -14.83 -11.16 -12.02
CA VAL A 385 -14.50 -12.46 -12.67
C VAL A 385 -13.50 -12.32 -13.82
N HIS A 386 -13.51 -11.20 -14.55
CA HIS A 386 -12.48 -10.91 -15.56
C HIS A 386 -11.08 -10.79 -14.95
N CYS A 387 -10.94 -10.15 -13.78
CA CYS A 387 -9.68 -10.01 -13.06
C CYS A 387 -9.23 -11.35 -12.46
N LEU A 388 -10.15 -12.18 -11.96
CA LEU A 388 -9.86 -13.55 -11.52
C LEU A 388 -9.30 -14.42 -12.66
N MET A 389 -9.88 -14.33 -13.86
CA MET A 389 -9.35 -15.05 -15.02
C MET A 389 -7.93 -14.61 -15.41
N GLN A 390 -7.63 -13.31 -15.31
CA GLN A 390 -6.27 -12.80 -15.54
C GLN A 390 -5.29 -13.29 -14.45
N LEU A 391 -5.71 -13.33 -13.17
CA LEU A 391 -4.90 -13.78 -12.04
C LEU A 391 -4.61 -15.29 -12.06
N PHE A 392 -5.61 -16.14 -12.34
CA PHE A 392 -5.43 -17.60 -12.38
C PHE A 392 -4.92 -18.10 -13.75
N GLY A 393 -4.99 -17.28 -14.78
CA GLY A 393 -4.31 -17.53 -16.05
C GLY A 393 -2.77 -17.45 -15.93
N PRO A 394 -2.04 -17.52 -17.06
CA PRO A 394 -0.58 -17.56 -17.06
C PRO A 394 0.11 -16.32 -16.47
N ARG A 395 -0.58 -15.18 -16.38
CA ARG A 395 0.01 -13.89 -15.94
C ARG A 395 0.17 -13.74 -14.43
N GLY A 396 -0.49 -14.57 -13.61
CA GLY A 396 -0.51 -14.41 -12.15
C GLY A 396 0.84 -14.56 -11.44
N VAL A 397 1.85 -15.16 -12.09
CA VAL A 397 3.22 -15.21 -11.59
C VAL A 397 4.22 -14.87 -12.70
N PRO A 398 4.74 -13.63 -12.76
CA PRO A 398 5.75 -13.26 -13.73
C PRO A 398 7.11 -13.88 -13.39
N LYS A 399 7.90 -14.20 -14.43
CA LYS A 399 9.28 -14.70 -14.31
C LYS A 399 10.26 -13.62 -13.87
N SER A 400 9.97 -12.37 -14.21
CA SER A 400 10.66 -11.20 -13.70
C SER A 400 9.70 -10.03 -13.74
N LEU A 401 9.84 -9.09 -12.79
CA LEU A 401 9.14 -7.82 -12.85
C LEU A 401 9.53 -6.98 -14.08
N ARG A 402 10.65 -7.27 -14.75
CA ARG A 402 11.04 -6.67 -16.04
C ARG A 402 10.13 -7.10 -17.20
N ASN A 403 9.42 -8.23 -17.06
CA ASN A 403 8.59 -8.84 -18.10
C ASN A 403 7.08 -8.69 -17.85
N VAL A 404 6.66 -7.84 -16.91
CA VAL A 404 5.23 -7.52 -16.72
C VAL A 404 4.78 -6.45 -17.70
N ASN A 405 3.52 -6.55 -18.17
CA ASN A 405 2.81 -5.34 -18.60
C ASN A 405 2.59 -4.44 -17.37
N ALA A 406 2.28 -3.17 -17.59
CA ALA A 406 1.50 -2.42 -16.62
C ALA A 406 0.41 -1.60 -17.29
N PHE A 407 -0.56 -1.19 -16.49
CA PHE A 407 -1.75 -0.48 -16.91
C PHE A 407 -2.08 0.57 -15.85
N GLY A 408 -2.53 1.76 -16.25
CA GLY A 408 -3.09 2.74 -15.31
C GLY A 408 -4.41 2.28 -14.66
N ASN A 409 -4.99 1.17 -15.16
CA ASN A 409 -6.30 0.57 -14.88
C ASN A 409 -7.48 1.51 -15.14
N HIS A 410 -7.52 2.64 -14.45
CA HIS A 410 -8.51 3.68 -14.62
C HIS A 410 -8.45 4.32 -16.00
N THR A 411 -9.56 4.95 -16.34
CA THR A 411 -9.58 5.97 -17.38
C THR A 411 -9.14 7.30 -16.78
N PHE A 412 -8.42 8.10 -17.56
CA PHE A 412 -8.02 9.47 -17.20
C PHE A 412 -8.50 10.44 -18.27
N LYS A 413 -8.52 11.74 -17.99
CA LYS A 413 -8.66 12.80 -18.99
C LYS A 413 -7.28 13.38 -19.26
N PHE A 414 -6.84 13.36 -20.51
CA PHE A 414 -5.65 14.05 -20.97
C PHE A 414 -6.11 15.18 -21.91
N GLY A 415 -5.56 16.38 -21.79
CA GLY A 415 -6.10 17.53 -22.50
C GLY A 415 -5.21 18.77 -22.47
N LYS A 416 -5.80 19.88 -22.91
CA LYS A 416 -5.25 21.23 -22.90
C LYS A 416 -6.10 22.12 -21.99
N PRO A 417 -5.63 22.49 -20.79
CA PRO A 417 -6.35 23.42 -19.94
C PRO A 417 -6.58 24.81 -20.56
N GLU A 418 -5.79 25.18 -21.57
CA GLU A 418 -5.81 26.48 -22.22
C GLU A 418 -7.04 26.68 -23.11
N ASP A 419 -7.49 25.61 -23.78
CA ASP A 419 -8.70 25.60 -24.64
C ASP A 419 -9.86 24.75 -24.06
N GLY A 420 -9.61 24.03 -22.97
CA GLY A 420 -10.58 23.17 -22.29
C GLY A 420 -10.82 21.82 -22.96
N SER A 421 -10.13 21.51 -24.06
CA SER A 421 -10.28 20.24 -24.77
C SER A 421 -9.66 19.08 -24.00
N PHE A 422 -10.28 17.90 -24.10
CA PHE A 422 -9.75 16.67 -23.52
C PHE A 422 -10.17 15.42 -24.29
N ARG A 423 -9.43 14.35 -24.05
CA ARG A 423 -9.72 12.98 -24.50
C ARG A 423 -9.63 12.04 -23.29
N TYR A 424 -10.44 11.00 -23.29
CA TYR A 424 -10.32 9.91 -22.33
C TYR A 424 -9.18 8.99 -22.73
N VAL A 425 -8.37 8.56 -21.75
CA VAL A 425 -7.14 7.80 -21.97
C VAL A 425 -7.05 6.60 -21.04
N LYS A 426 -6.67 5.43 -21.59
CA LYS A 426 -6.10 4.31 -20.84
C LYS A 426 -4.58 4.30 -21.06
N ILE A 427 -3.82 4.20 -19.97
CA ILE A 427 -2.36 4.15 -20.00
C ILE A 427 -1.89 2.70 -19.93
N HIS A 428 -0.91 2.34 -20.76
CA HIS A 428 -0.27 1.03 -20.80
C HIS A 428 1.26 1.16 -20.79
N PHE A 429 1.94 0.20 -20.19
CA PHE A 429 3.37 -0.03 -20.32
C PHE A 429 3.59 -1.44 -20.87
N LYS A 430 4.33 -1.56 -21.97
CA LYS A 430 4.65 -2.83 -22.62
C LYS A 430 6.14 -3.15 -22.45
N PRO A 431 6.52 -4.27 -21.82
CA PRO A 431 7.92 -4.59 -21.58
C PRO A 431 8.62 -4.82 -22.92
N VAL A 432 9.79 -4.21 -23.11
CA VAL A 432 10.56 -4.34 -24.36
C VAL A 432 11.02 -5.79 -24.55
N ASP A 433 11.42 -6.45 -23.47
CA ASP A 433 11.85 -7.86 -23.44
C ASP A 433 10.71 -8.89 -23.57
N GLY A 434 9.48 -8.43 -23.82
CA GLY A 434 8.29 -9.26 -23.88
C GLY A 434 7.82 -9.79 -22.52
N ILE A 435 6.75 -10.59 -22.56
CA ILE A 435 6.09 -11.15 -21.37
C ILE A 435 6.65 -12.55 -21.10
N LYS A 436 7.01 -12.83 -19.83
CA LYS A 436 7.58 -14.09 -19.39
C LYS A 436 7.02 -14.43 -18.01
N ASN A 437 6.46 -15.63 -17.85
CA ASN A 437 5.80 -16.10 -16.63
C ASN A 437 6.47 -17.38 -16.10
N LEU A 438 6.24 -17.70 -14.83
CA LEU A 438 6.62 -18.98 -14.22
C LEU A 438 5.46 -19.99 -14.32
N THR A 439 5.77 -21.28 -14.26
CA THR A 439 4.75 -22.27 -13.87
C THR A 439 4.46 -22.18 -12.37
N GLU A 440 3.32 -22.70 -11.91
CA GLU A 440 2.98 -22.74 -10.48
C GLU A 440 4.02 -23.53 -9.67
N GLU A 441 4.58 -24.59 -10.25
CA GLU A 441 5.60 -25.44 -9.63
C GLU A 441 6.94 -24.71 -9.47
N GLU A 442 7.37 -23.95 -10.49
CA GLU A 442 8.54 -23.07 -10.41
C GLU A 442 8.33 -21.96 -9.38
N ALA A 443 7.13 -21.36 -9.38
CA ALA A 443 6.71 -20.28 -8.49
C ALA A 443 6.74 -20.70 -7.01
N VAL A 444 6.15 -21.86 -6.68
CA VAL A 444 6.15 -22.44 -5.32
C VAL A 444 7.56 -22.83 -4.88
N LYS A 445 8.37 -23.41 -5.78
CA LYS A 445 9.76 -23.75 -5.47
C LYS A 445 10.58 -22.50 -5.13
N LEU A 446 10.53 -21.48 -5.98
CA LEU A 446 11.20 -20.20 -5.74
C LEU A 446 10.67 -19.52 -4.47
N ALA A 447 9.38 -19.65 -4.17
CA ALA A 447 8.81 -19.04 -2.97
C ALA A 447 9.40 -19.59 -1.66
N GLY A 448 9.81 -20.87 -1.66
CA GLY A 448 10.52 -21.49 -0.54
C GLY A 448 12.05 -21.32 -0.58
N THR A 449 12.67 -21.21 -1.76
CA THR A 449 14.15 -21.21 -1.89
C THR A 449 14.79 -19.82 -2.06
N GLU A 450 14.05 -18.83 -2.57
CA GLU A 450 14.51 -17.47 -2.85
C GLU A 450 13.30 -16.49 -2.76
N PRO A 451 12.83 -16.15 -1.55
CA PRO A 451 11.63 -15.32 -1.39
C PRO A 451 11.80 -13.86 -1.84
N ASP A 452 13.02 -13.40 -2.11
CA ASP A 452 13.38 -12.07 -2.64
C ASP A 452 13.77 -12.11 -4.13
N TYR A 453 13.34 -13.14 -4.86
CA TYR A 453 13.76 -13.42 -6.25
C TYR A 453 13.56 -12.25 -7.22
N HIS A 454 12.43 -11.54 -7.17
CA HIS A 454 12.17 -10.43 -8.09
C HIS A 454 12.92 -9.16 -7.69
N ILE A 455 13.06 -8.88 -6.40
CA ILE A 455 13.89 -7.77 -5.89
C ILE A 455 15.34 -7.98 -6.33
N LYS A 456 15.85 -9.21 -6.16
CA LYS A 456 17.20 -9.62 -6.54
C LYS A 456 17.43 -9.60 -8.05
N ASP A 457 16.47 -10.03 -8.88
CA ASP A 457 16.58 -9.91 -10.34
C ASP A 457 16.63 -8.44 -10.79
N MET A 458 15.73 -7.60 -10.28
CA MET A 458 15.68 -6.16 -10.60
C MET A 458 17.03 -5.49 -10.28
N TYR A 459 17.51 -5.65 -9.04
CA TYR A 459 18.75 -5.03 -8.57
C TYR A 459 19.95 -5.45 -9.42
N ASN A 460 20.15 -6.77 -9.58
CA ASN A 460 21.32 -7.30 -10.29
C ASN A 460 21.26 -7.07 -11.81
N SER A 461 20.08 -6.85 -12.40
CA SER A 461 19.98 -6.50 -13.82
C SER A 461 20.46 -5.07 -14.06
N ILE A 462 20.06 -4.13 -13.19
CA ILE A 462 20.54 -2.75 -13.22
C ILE A 462 22.06 -2.67 -12.98
N GLU A 463 22.61 -3.40 -11.99
CA GLU A 463 24.07 -3.44 -11.73
C GLU A 463 24.91 -3.90 -12.94
N ARG A 464 24.33 -4.73 -13.83
CA ARG A 464 25.00 -5.24 -15.04
C ARG A 464 24.73 -4.41 -16.30
N GLY A 465 23.96 -3.32 -16.21
CA GLY A 465 23.53 -2.54 -17.37
C GLY A 465 22.41 -3.19 -18.21
N ASP A 466 21.80 -4.27 -17.73
CA ASP A 466 20.65 -4.97 -18.31
C ASP A 466 19.36 -4.25 -17.86
N PHE A 467 19.21 -3.00 -18.32
CA PHE A 467 18.21 -2.06 -17.80
C PHE A 467 16.77 -2.46 -18.18
N PRO A 468 15.85 -2.63 -17.20
CA PRO A 468 14.43 -2.82 -17.46
C PRO A 468 13.82 -1.67 -18.28
N GLN A 469 13.14 -2.01 -19.38
CA GLN A 469 12.49 -1.03 -20.26
C GLN A 469 11.03 -1.37 -20.60
N TRP A 470 10.19 -0.33 -20.64
CA TRP A 470 8.81 -0.41 -21.12
C TRP A 470 8.46 0.72 -22.09
N LYS A 471 7.77 0.38 -23.17
CA LYS A 471 7.08 1.36 -24.03
C LYS A 471 5.80 1.83 -23.35
N MET A 472 5.68 3.13 -23.08
CA MET A 472 4.43 3.76 -22.68
C MET A 472 3.54 3.92 -23.92
N MET A 473 2.33 3.34 -23.84
CA MET A 473 1.34 3.38 -24.91
C MET A 473 0.01 3.91 -24.36
N LEU A 474 -0.71 4.69 -25.16
CA LEU A 474 -2.04 5.20 -24.82
C LEU A 474 -3.11 4.58 -25.72
N GLN A 475 -4.27 4.21 -25.15
CA GLN A 475 -5.52 4.18 -25.91
C GLN A 475 -6.20 5.54 -25.69
N VAL A 476 -6.82 6.08 -26.75
CA VAL A 476 -7.39 7.43 -26.74
C VAL A 476 -8.82 7.36 -27.29
N MET A 477 -9.77 7.96 -26.57
CA MET A 477 -11.19 8.02 -26.91
C MET A 477 -11.70 9.45 -26.71
N THR A 478 -12.48 9.97 -27.66
CA THR A 478 -13.11 11.29 -27.54
C THR A 478 -14.31 11.27 -26.58
N PRO A 479 -14.73 12.43 -26.02
CA PRO A 479 -15.93 12.48 -25.18
C PRO A 479 -17.19 11.97 -25.89
N LYS A 480 -17.33 12.24 -27.20
CA LYS A 480 -18.47 11.80 -28.02
C LYS A 480 -18.52 10.28 -28.24
N GLU A 481 -17.37 9.63 -28.39
CA GLU A 481 -17.29 8.17 -28.46
C GLU A 481 -17.66 7.55 -27.11
N ALA A 482 -17.23 8.16 -26.00
CA ALA A 482 -17.53 7.69 -24.66
C ALA A 482 -19.04 7.69 -24.31
N GLU A 483 -19.82 8.65 -24.83
CA GLU A 483 -21.28 8.71 -24.63
C GLU A 483 -22.03 7.50 -25.20
N THR A 484 -21.47 6.84 -26.23
CA THR A 484 -22.14 5.76 -26.97
C THR A 484 -21.40 4.42 -26.88
N PHE A 485 -20.28 4.36 -26.16
CA PHE A 485 -19.53 3.12 -26.00
C PHE A 485 -20.28 2.13 -25.11
N ARG A 486 -20.38 0.87 -25.57
CA ARG A 486 -21.21 -0.18 -24.95
C ARG A 486 -20.86 -0.51 -23.49
N TYR A 487 -19.61 -0.32 -23.09
CA TYR A 487 -19.16 -0.48 -21.72
C TYR A 487 -19.05 0.89 -21.06
N ASN A 488 -19.44 1.00 -19.79
CA ASN A 488 -19.08 2.17 -18.99
C ASN A 488 -17.55 2.33 -19.00
N ILE A 489 -17.03 3.39 -19.63
CA ILE A 489 -15.59 3.62 -19.75
C ILE A 489 -14.91 3.90 -18.41
N PHE A 490 -15.67 4.19 -17.37
CA PHE A 490 -15.22 4.43 -15.99
C PHE A 490 -15.32 3.18 -15.11
N ASP A 491 -15.74 2.04 -15.66
CA ASP A 491 -15.74 0.75 -14.96
C ASP A 491 -14.35 0.08 -15.07
N ILE A 492 -13.62 0.06 -13.95
CA ILE A 492 -12.29 -0.56 -13.84
C ILE A 492 -12.28 -2.09 -14.05
N THR A 493 -13.44 -2.75 -14.10
CA THR A 493 -13.55 -4.18 -14.47
C THR A 493 -13.53 -4.41 -16.00
N LYS A 494 -13.53 -3.33 -16.81
CA LYS A 494 -13.58 -3.37 -18.27
C LYS A 494 -12.31 -2.87 -18.93
N VAL A 495 -11.91 -3.54 -20.02
CA VAL A 495 -10.92 -3.06 -20.98
C VAL A 495 -11.59 -2.39 -22.17
N TRP A 496 -10.84 -1.56 -22.90
CA TRP A 496 -11.21 -1.12 -24.24
C TRP A 496 -10.51 -2.05 -25.25
N PRO A 497 -11.23 -2.76 -26.14
CA PRO A 497 -10.59 -3.68 -27.08
C PRO A 497 -9.60 -2.97 -28.02
N HIS A 498 -8.38 -3.51 -28.15
CA HIS A 498 -7.34 -2.91 -29.00
C HIS A 498 -7.71 -2.86 -30.49
N SER A 499 -8.67 -3.67 -30.94
CA SER A 499 -9.22 -3.66 -32.31
C SER A 499 -10.10 -2.44 -32.60
N GLU A 500 -10.63 -1.79 -31.56
CA GLU A 500 -11.46 -0.58 -31.65
C GLU A 500 -10.64 0.65 -31.26
N TYR A 501 -9.87 0.54 -30.17
CA TYR A 501 -9.00 1.61 -29.66
C TYR A 501 -7.54 1.13 -29.66
N PRO A 502 -6.78 1.30 -30.76
CA PRO A 502 -5.42 0.80 -30.88
C PRO A 502 -4.44 1.55 -29.96
N LEU A 503 -3.37 0.86 -29.58
CA LEU A 503 -2.29 1.40 -28.74
C LEU A 503 -1.39 2.36 -29.53
N GLN A 504 -1.16 3.55 -29.00
CA GLN A 504 -0.26 4.55 -29.57
C GLN A 504 0.96 4.75 -28.67
N GLU A 505 2.18 4.50 -29.18
CA GLU A 505 3.41 4.74 -28.43
C GLU A 505 3.63 6.23 -28.19
N VAL A 506 4.03 6.61 -26.97
CA VAL A 506 4.31 8.00 -26.57
C VAL A 506 5.63 8.20 -25.85
N GLY A 507 6.26 7.13 -25.34
CA GLY A 507 7.58 7.22 -24.74
C GLY A 507 8.14 5.89 -24.24
N ILE A 508 9.35 5.93 -23.70
CA ILE A 508 10.04 4.77 -23.13
C ILE A 508 10.41 5.07 -21.67
N LEU A 509 9.98 4.20 -20.78
CA LEU A 509 10.40 4.13 -19.37
C LEU A 509 11.62 3.20 -19.27
N THR A 510 12.74 3.69 -18.75
CA THR A 510 13.96 2.92 -18.50
C THR A 510 14.35 3.03 -17.02
N LEU A 511 14.54 1.92 -16.32
CA LEU A 511 15.07 1.91 -14.96
C LEU A 511 16.57 1.63 -15.00
N ASN A 512 17.40 2.57 -14.54
CA ASN A 512 18.84 2.57 -14.77
C ASN A 512 19.69 2.82 -13.52
N ARG A 513 19.08 3.02 -12.34
CA ARG A 513 19.80 3.25 -11.08
C ARG A 513 19.10 2.57 -9.91
N ASN A 514 19.83 1.76 -9.16
CA ASN A 514 19.37 1.18 -7.90
C ASN A 514 19.20 2.27 -6.82
N ALA A 515 18.39 1.99 -5.79
CA ALA A 515 18.36 2.85 -4.60
C ALA A 515 19.67 2.69 -3.80
N ASP A 516 20.21 3.79 -3.32
CA ASP A 516 21.39 3.79 -2.44
C ASP A 516 21.02 3.27 -1.04
N ASN A 517 19.79 3.55 -0.59
CA ASN A 517 19.18 2.94 0.58
C ASN A 517 17.69 2.57 0.35
N TYR A 518 17.39 1.27 0.36
CA TYR A 518 16.03 0.77 0.16
C TYR A 518 14.99 1.37 1.14
N PHE A 519 15.35 1.60 2.40
CA PHE A 519 14.41 2.15 3.37
C PHE A 519 14.10 3.64 3.11
N ALA A 520 15.13 4.44 2.85
CA ALA A 520 14.99 5.86 2.55
C ALA A 520 14.25 6.11 1.21
N GLU A 521 14.55 5.32 0.19
CA GLU A 521 14.10 5.60 -1.18
C GLU A 521 12.90 4.76 -1.63
N ILE A 522 12.75 3.50 -1.19
CA ILE A 522 11.70 2.59 -1.66
C ILE A 522 10.63 2.34 -0.59
N GLU A 523 11.03 2.11 0.66
CA GLU A 523 10.06 1.92 1.76
C GLU A 523 9.33 3.23 2.07
N GLN A 524 10.03 4.35 2.21
CA GLN A 524 9.42 5.66 2.51
C GLN A 524 8.74 6.34 1.30
N ALA A 525 8.92 5.83 0.08
CA ALA A 525 8.24 6.36 -1.11
C ALA A 525 6.72 6.33 -0.97
N ALA A 526 6.06 7.43 -1.35
CA ALA A 526 4.62 7.59 -1.38
C ALA A 526 4.17 7.99 -2.78
N PHE A 527 3.21 7.23 -3.31
CA PHE A 527 2.61 7.43 -4.62
C PHE A 527 1.11 7.70 -4.42
N SER A 528 0.49 8.57 -5.22
CA SER A 528 -0.95 8.82 -5.14
C SER A 528 -1.58 9.13 -6.50
N PRO A 529 -2.71 8.51 -6.89
CA PRO A 529 -3.49 8.93 -8.06
C PRO A 529 -4.02 10.38 -8.02
N SER A 530 -3.93 11.07 -6.87
CA SER A 530 -4.22 12.51 -6.74
C SER A 530 -3.00 13.41 -7.01
N THR A 531 -1.81 12.84 -7.22
CA THR A 531 -0.59 13.57 -7.56
C THR A 531 -0.53 13.69 -9.09
N LEU A 532 -1.18 14.74 -9.58
CA LEU A 532 -1.38 15.04 -11.00
C LEU A 532 -0.69 16.38 -11.35
N ILE A 533 -0.50 16.61 -12.65
CA ILE A 533 0.07 17.82 -13.24
C ILE A 533 -0.93 18.40 -14.27
N PRO A 534 -0.84 19.70 -14.62
CA PRO A 534 -1.70 20.30 -15.64
C PRO A 534 -1.77 19.46 -16.92
N GLY A 535 -2.98 19.38 -17.49
CA GLY A 535 -3.21 18.58 -18.69
C GLY A 535 -3.55 17.11 -18.42
N ILE A 536 -3.50 16.64 -17.16
CA ILE A 536 -3.94 15.30 -16.74
C ILE A 536 -4.91 15.40 -15.55
N ALA A 537 -6.16 15.01 -15.76
CA ALA A 537 -7.23 15.05 -14.76
C ALA A 537 -7.89 13.67 -14.55
N PRO A 538 -8.55 13.41 -13.40
CA PRO A 538 -9.29 12.18 -13.19
C PRO A 538 -10.54 12.10 -14.09
N SER A 539 -10.93 10.90 -14.53
CA SER A 539 -12.27 10.66 -15.08
C SER A 539 -13.29 10.41 -13.97
N ALA A 540 -14.57 10.25 -14.32
CA ALA A 540 -15.65 9.93 -13.38
C ALA A 540 -15.63 8.47 -12.83
N ASP A 541 -14.44 7.89 -12.68
CA ASP A 541 -14.25 6.53 -12.14
C ASP A 541 -14.32 6.58 -10.61
N LEU A 542 -15.33 5.90 -10.04
CA LEU A 542 -15.59 5.91 -8.60
C LEU A 542 -14.41 5.33 -7.80
N MET A 543 -13.74 4.33 -8.34
CA MET A 543 -12.55 3.74 -7.74
C MET A 543 -11.39 4.73 -7.78
N LEU A 544 -11.19 5.44 -8.90
CA LEU A 544 -10.16 6.48 -9.02
C LEU A 544 -10.36 7.57 -7.95
N HIS A 545 -11.57 8.13 -7.85
CA HIS A 545 -11.90 9.17 -6.88
C HIS A 545 -11.67 8.73 -5.42
N ALA A 546 -12.02 7.51 -5.05
CA ALA A 546 -11.74 6.99 -3.71
C ALA A 546 -10.23 6.82 -3.44
N ARG A 547 -9.46 6.37 -4.45
CA ARG A 547 -8.00 6.26 -4.34
C ARG A 547 -7.32 7.63 -4.19
N MET A 548 -7.84 8.68 -4.83
CA MET A 548 -7.31 10.05 -4.68
C MET A 548 -7.32 10.53 -3.21
N PHE A 549 -8.29 10.10 -2.40
CA PHE A 549 -8.29 10.34 -0.95
C PHE A 549 -7.41 9.34 -0.18
N SER A 550 -7.53 8.04 -0.49
CA SER A 550 -6.97 6.97 0.34
C SER A 550 -5.43 6.95 0.38
N TYR A 551 -4.76 7.26 -0.73
CA TYR A 551 -3.30 7.17 -0.81
C TYR A 551 -2.57 8.25 0.02
N PRO A 552 -2.93 9.55 -0.06
CA PRO A 552 -2.34 10.58 0.80
C PRO A 552 -2.67 10.38 2.29
N ASP A 553 -3.85 9.85 2.61
CA ASP A 553 -4.23 9.52 3.99
C ASP A 553 -3.34 8.42 4.58
N ALA A 554 -3.21 7.29 3.85
CA ALA A 554 -2.31 6.21 4.24
C ALA A 554 -0.84 6.66 4.36
N ALA A 555 -0.37 7.57 3.51
CA ALA A 555 0.99 8.13 3.60
C ALA A 555 1.20 8.97 4.88
N ARG A 556 0.23 9.79 5.28
CA ARG A 556 0.28 10.59 6.51
C ARG A 556 0.34 9.74 7.77
N TYR A 557 -0.36 8.60 7.80
CA TYR A 557 -0.29 7.63 8.89
C TYR A 557 1.04 6.84 8.89
N ARG A 558 1.43 6.32 7.72
CA ARG A 558 2.53 5.36 7.59
C ARG A 558 3.92 5.98 7.72
N VAL A 559 4.11 7.16 7.14
CA VAL A 559 5.42 7.83 7.04
C VAL A 559 5.43 9.11 7.88
N GLY A 560 4.33 9.85 7.86
CA GLY A 560 4.12 11.05 8.66
C GLY A 560 3.47 12.19 7.88
N PRO A 561 2.88 13.20 8.55
CA PRO A 561 2.22 14.34 7.89
C PRO A 561 3.08 15.04 6.83
N ASN A 562 4.38 15.21 7.09
CA ASN A 562 5.33 15.90 6.20
C ASN A 562 6.06 14.96 5.21
N TYR A 563 5.53 13.75 4.91
CA TYR A 563 6.18 12.76 4.04
C TYR A 563 6.65 13.28 2.67
N GLN A 564 6.02 14.34 2.16
CA GLN A 564 6.35 15.00 0.90
C GLN A 564 7.72 15.69 0.91
N GLN A 565 8.29 15.99 2.08
CA GLN A 565 9.61 16.63 2.24
C GLN A 565 10.77 15.61 2.16
N LEU A 566 10.48 14.30 2.24
CA LEU A 566 11.50 13.27 2.10
C LEU A 566 12.06 13.25 0.67
N PRO A 567 13.37 13.07 0.44
CA PRO A 567 13.98 13.20 -0.89
C PRO A 567 13.31 12.37 -2.00
N CYS A 568 12.92 11.12 -1.71
CA CYS A 568 12.22 10.25 -2.66
C CYS A 568 10.83 10.79 -3.07
N ASN A 569 10.18 11.57 -2.20
CA ASN A 569 8.85 12.13 -2.38
C ASN A 569 8.86 13.59 -2.85
N ALA A 570 9.89 14.36 -2.55
CA ALA A 570 10.00 15.79 -2.87
C ALA A 570 9.78 16.08 -4.36
N ALA A 571 8.99 17.11 -4.66
CA ALA A 571 8.89 17.66 -6.01
C ALA A 571 10.00 18.69 -6.25
N LYS A 572 10.42 18.88 -7.50
CA LYS A 572 11.53 19.77 -7.87
C LYS A 572 11.34 21.21 -7.37
N ASN A 573 10.13 21.74 -7.51
CA ASN A 573 9.75 23.07 -7.09
C ASN A 573 8.50 22.99 -6.20
N VAL A 574 8.57 23.54 -4.97
CA VAL A 574 7.41 23.62 -4.07
C VAL A 574 7.37 25.00 -3.41
N TYR A 575 6.24 25.70 -3.58
CA TYR A 575 5.95 26.92 -2.84
C TYR A 575 4.50 26.86 -2.34
N SER A 576 4.32 26.40 -1.11
CA SER A 576 3.02 26.22 -0.46
C SER A 576 3.00 26.90 0.91
N PRO A 577 3.10 28.24 0.96
CA PRO A 577 3.25 28.99 2.20
C PRO A 577 2.00 28.98 3.09
N TYR A 578 0.92 28.26 2.75
CA TYR A 578 -0.25 28.08 3.62
C TYR A 578 -0.25 26.74 4.38
N GLN A 579 0.84 25.97 4.29
CA GLN A 579 1.06 24.75 5.07
C GLN A 579 2.30 24.93 5.97
N ARG A 580 2.08 24.89 7.29
CA ARG A 580 3.11 25.07 8.33
C ARG A 580 3.21 23.83 9.21
N ASP A 581 4.35 23.73 9.89
CA ASP A 581 4.57 22.87 11.06
C ASP A 581 4.37 21.38 10.76
N GLY A 582 3.69 20.66 11.66
CA GLY A 582 3.62 19.20 11.68
C GLY A 582 4.91 18.56 12.24
N PRO A 583 4.83 17.31 12.72
CA PRO A 583 6.02 16.60 13.19
C PRO A 583 6.99 16.35 12.03
N MET A 584 8.30 16.31 12.33
CA MET A 584 9.38 16.13 11.36
C MET A 584 9.29 17.11 10.17
N ARG A 585 9.13 18.41 10.46
CA ARG A 585 9.35 19.48 9.48
C ARG A 585 10.86 19.57 9.19
N LEU A 586 11.28 19.32 7.96
CA LEU A 586 12.69 19.20 7.57
C LEU A 586 13.23 20.43 6.83
N ASP A 587 12.35 21.25 6.25
CA ASP A 587 12.71 22.50 5.58
C ASP A 587 12.64 23.72 6.52
N GLY A 588 12.95 24.91 6.01
CA GLY A 588 12.84 26.18 6.75
C GLY A 588 11.41 26.65 7.07
N ASN A 589 10.38 25.82 6.88
CA ASN A 589 8.96 26.08 7.16
C ASN A 589 8.40 27.35 6.50
N TYR A 590 9.01 27.79 5.38
CA TYR A 590 8.79 29.10 4.72
C TYR A 590 9.06 30.34 5.61
N GLY A 591 9.72 30.18 6.77
CA GLY A 591 10.08 31.27 7.66
C GLY A 591 8.91 32.17 8.05
N ALA A 592 9.08 33.49 7.86
CA ALA A 592 8.09 34.52 8.16
C ALA A 592 7.12 34.83 7.01
N ASP A 593 7.03 33.96 5.99
CA ASP A 593 6.03 34.12 4.91
C ASP A 593 4.60 34.08 5.49
N PRO A 594 3.67 34.95 5.04
CA PRO A 594 2.28 34.91 5.48
C PRO A 594 1.63 33.54 5.22
N ASP A 595 1.05 32.95 6.26
CA ASP A 595 0.45 31.61 6.26
C ASP A 595 -1.06 31.60 5.94
N TYR A 596 -1.63 32.76 5.60
CA TYR A 596 -3.03 32.94 5.24
C TYR A 596 -3.22 33.50 3.83
N VAL A 597 -4.34 33.11 3.21
CA VAL A 597 -4.69 33.49 1.83
C VAL A 597 -4.89 35.00 1.66
N ARG A 598 -4.52 35.53 0.49
CA ARG A 598 -4.75 36.93 0.07
C ARG A 598 -4.08 37.99 0.97
N SER A 599 -2.98 37.66 1.64
CA SER A 599 -2.18 38.64 2.38
C SER A 599 -1.63 39.75 1.46
N SER A 600 -1.67 41.00 1.93
CA SER A 600 -1.04 42.14 1.24
C SER A 600 0.48 42.18 1.40
N PHE A 601 1.04 41.45 2.38
CA PHE A 601 2.49 41.40 2.63
C PHE A 601 3.24 40.52 1.62
N ARG A 602 2.54 39.65 0.88
CA ARG A 602 3.13 38.88 -0.22
C ARG A 602 2.11 38.50 -1.29
N THR A 603 2.31 39.02 -2.49
CA THR A 603 1.54 38.64 -3.68
C THR A 603 1.97 37.27 -4.19
N ILE A 604 1.01 36.37 -4.37
CA ILE A 604 1.21 35.03 -4.97
C ILE A 604 0.43 34.97 -6.29
N ARG A 605 1.02 34.38 -7.33
CA ARG A 605 0.34 34.14 -8.62
C ARG A 605 -0.41 32.81 -8.57
N CYS A 606 -1.60 32.75 -9.16
CA CYS A 606 -2.30 31.50 -9.41
C CYS A 606 -1.56 30.68 -10.49
N GLY A 607 -1.68 29.36 -10.42
CA GLY A 607 -1.29 28.46 -11.52
C GLY A 607 -2.28 28.54 -12.70
N PRO A 608 -2.03 27.77 -13.78
CA PRO A 608 -2.97 27.63 -14.88
C PRO A 608 -4.29 26.99 -14.41
N ALA A 609 -5.32 27.06 -15.25
CA ALA A 609 -6.46 26.16 -15.13
C ALA A 609 -6.02 24.70 -15.34
N ASP A 610 -6.88 23.74 -15.06
CA ASP A 610 -6.66 22.32 -15.35
C ASP A 610 -7.87 21.72 -16.09
N VAL A 611 -7.71 20.51 -16.62
CA VAL A 611 -8.68 19.81 -17.48
C VAL A 611 -9.97 19.46 -16.70
N ALA A 612 -10.89 20.41 -16.63
CA ALA A 612 -12.16 20.26 -15.93
C ALA A 612 -13.21 19.51 -16.77
N HIS A 613 -14.12 18.79 -16.09
CA HIS A 613 -15.44 18.48 -16.64
C HIS A 613 -16.44 18.98 -15.60
N SER A 614 -17.07 20.11 -15.91
CA SER A 614 -17.82 20.91 -14.92
C SER A 614 -19.33 20.73 -15.04
N GLU A 615 -19.80 20.11 -16.11
CA GLU A 615 -21.22 19.90 -16.39
C GLU A 615 -21.62 18.47 -15.99
N TRP A 616 -22.65 18.38 -15.15
CA TRP A 616 -23.12 17.12 -14.58
C TRP A 616 -24.65 17.10 -14.57
N VAL A 617 -25.24 16.06 -15.14
CA VAL A 617 -26.70 15.83 -15.14
C VAL A 617 -26.98 14.57 -14.32
N GLY A 618 -27.79 14.69 -13.27
CA GLY A 618 -28.15 13.54 -12.44
C GLY A 618 -28.75 13.91 -11.08
N ARG A 619 -28.84 12.91 -10.20
CA ARG A 619 -29.29 13.04 -8.80
C ARG A 619 -28.26 12.39 -7.89
N VAL A 620 -27.93 13.05 -6.78
CA VAL A 620 -27.11 12.47 -5.71
C VAL A 620 -27.95 11.45 -4.94
N GLN A 621 -27.50 10.20 -4.90
CA GLN A 621 -28.14 9.09 -4.18
C GLN A 621 -27.10 8.03 -3.81
N SER A 622 -27.43 7.12 -2.89
CA SER A 622 -26.67 5.89 -2.71
C SER A 622 -26.75 5.03 -3.98
N TYR A 623 -25.60 4.54 -4.43
CA TYR A 623 -25.48 3.65 -5.59
C TYR A 623 -24.76 2.36 -5.15
N SER A 624 -25.19 1.24 -5.70
CA SER A 624 -24.51 -0.05 -5.64
C SER A 624 -24.55 -0.62 -7.06
N SER A 625 -23.46 -1.20 -7.52
CA SER A 625 -23.41 -1.86 -8.83
C SER A 625 -23.81 -3.33 -8.71
N ASP A 626 -24.76 -3.74 -9.54
CA ASP A 626 -25.11 -5.15 -9.74
C ASP A 626 -24.26 -5.79 -10.86
N VAL A 627 -24.39 -7.12 -11.01
CA VAL A 627 -23.71 -7.88 -12.06
C VAL A 627 -24.69 -8.18 -13.19
N GLU A 628 -24.39 -7.70 -14.39
CA GLU A 628 -25.28 -7.70 -15.55
C GLU A 628 -24.82 -8.70 -16.64
N PRO A 629 -25.66 -9.05 -17.63
CA PRO A 629 -25.26 -9.92 -18.74
C PRO A 629 -23.99 -9.47 -19.48
N ILE A 630 -23.76 -8.15 -19.58
CA ILE A 630 -22.60 -7.52 -20.23
C ILE A 630 -21.28 -7.78 -19.46
N ASP A 631 -21.34 -8.09 -18.16
CA ASP A 631 -20.16 -8.38 -17.35
C ASP A 631 -19.46 -9.69 -17.74
N TRP A 632 -20.20 -10.60 -18.36
CA TRP A 632 -19.71 -11.91 -18.80
C TRP A 632 -19.07 -11.87 -20.20
N GLU A 633 -19.24 -10.79 -20.97
CA GLU A 633 -18.72 -10.67 -22.34
C GLU A 633 -17.18 -10.70 -22.40
N GLN A 634 -16.51 -9.83 -21.62
CA GLN A 634 -15.04 -9.77 -21.61
C GLN A 634 -14.39 -11.04 -21.02
N PRO A 635 -14.91 -11.64 -19.93
CA PRO A 635 -14.54 -12.99 -19.49
C PRO A 635 -14.65 -14.05 -20.59
N ARG A 636 -15.76 -14.09 -21.34
CA ARG A 636 -15.95 -15.03 -22.47
C ARG A 636 -14.93 -14.81 -23.58
N ALA A 637 -14.67 -13.54 -23.93
CA ALA A 637 -13.64 -13.21 -24.91
C ALA A 637 -12.24 -13.65 -24.46
N LEU A 638 -11.92 -13.51 -23.16
CA LEU A 638 -10.67 -14.00 -22.58
C LEU A 638 -10.59 -15.54 -22.57
N TRP A 639 -11.70 -16.24 -22.29
CA TRP A 639 -11.75 -17.70 -22.37
C TRP A 639 -11.49 -18.21 -23.79
N ALA A 640 -12.07 -17.55 -24.80
CA ALA A 640 -11.79 -17.86 -26.21
C ALA A 640 -10.31 -17.64 -26.58
N LEU A 641 -9.65 -16.64 -26.00
CA LEU A 641 -8.20 -16.44 -26.15
C LEU A 641 -7.40 -17.53 -25.45
N PHE A 642 -7.76 -17.94 -24.24
CA PHE A 642 -7.07 -19.03 -23.54
C PHE A 642 -7.15 -20.34 -24.35
N LYS A 643 -8.32 -20.73 -24.85
CA LYS A 643 -8.48 -21.91 -25.71
C LYS A 643 -7.71 -21.78 -27.03
N LYS A 644 -7.64 -20.58 -27.63
CA LYS A 644 -6.85 -20.33 -28.85
C LYS A 644 -5.33 -20.47 -28.61
N ASN A 645 -4.87 -20.11 -27.43
CA ASN A 645 -3.44 -20.07 -27.09
C ASN A 645 -2.94 -21.36 -26.39
N GLY A 646 -3.83 -22.27 -25.99
CA GLY A 646 -3.50 -23.43 -25.13
C GLY A 646 -3.23 -23.04 -23.67
N GLU A 647 -3.73 -21.89 -23.23
CA GLU A 647 -3.57 -21.38 -21.86
C GLU A 647 -4.72 -21.83 -20.92
N ASP A 648 -5.72 -22.51 -21.47
CA ASP A 648 -6.95 -22.92 -20.78
C ASP A 648 -6.69 -24.04 -19.76
N GLU A 649 -5.88 -25.04 -20.08
CA GLU A 649 -5.48 -26.08 -19.11
C GLU A 649 -4.68 -25.49 -17.94
N VAL A 650 -3.80 -24.53 -18.23
CA VAL A 650 -3.03 -23.81 -17.20
C VAL A 650 -3.99 -23.05 -16.29
N PHE A 651 -4.97 -22.34 -16.86
CA PHE A 651 -6.00 -21.63 -16.08
C PHE A 651 -6.82 -22.58 -15.19
N VAL A 652 -7.39 -23.66 -15.73
CA VAL A 652 -8.21 -24.61 -14.95
C VAL A 652 -7.39 -25.25 -13.83
N ARG A 653 -6.16 -25.68 -14.12
CA ARG A 653 -5.26 -26.29 -13.13
C ARG A 653 -4.92 -25.35 -11.98
N ASN A 654 -4.54 -24.11 -12.27
CA ASN A 654 -4.21 -23.11 -11.25
C ASN A 654 -5.44 -22.74 -10.41
N LEU A 655 -6.61 -22.66 -11.05
CA LEU A 655 -7.87 -22.38 -10.39
C LEU A 655 -8.27 -23.51 -9.42
N ALA A 656 -8.29 -24.76 -9.88
CA ALA A 656 -8.64 -25.93 -9.07
C ALA A 656 -7.70 -26.08 -7.85
N GLY A 657 -6.39 -25.87 -8.03
CA GLY A 657 -5.39 -25.94 -6.96
C GLY A 657 -5.50 -24.85 -5.88
N HIS A 658 -6.31 -23.80 -6.11
CA HIS A 658 -6.67 -22.79 -5.10
C HIS A 658 -8.10 -22.98 -4.58
N VAL A 659 -9.04 -23.40 -5.43
CA VAL A 659 -10.44 -23.65 -5.04
C VAL A 659 -10.58 -24.88 -4.13
N ASN A 660 -9.77 -25.94 -4.30
CA ASN A 660 -9.87 -27.16 -3.47
C ASN A 660 -9.59 -26.96 -1.97
N LYS A 661 -9.05 -25.79 -1.60
CA LYS A 661 -8.76 -25.36 -0.22
C LYS A 661 -9.95 -24.67 0.46
N ALA A 662 -10.93 -24.21 -0.31
CA ALA A 662 -12.15 -23.62 0.24
C ALA A 662 -13.12 -24.69 0.74
N LEU A 663 -14.03 -24.32 1.64
CA LEU A 663 -15.13 -25.19 2.08
C LEU A 663 -16.02 -25.66 0.90
N PRO A 664 -16.59 -26.88 0.91
CA PRO A 664 -17.31 -27.45 -0.24
C PRO A 664 -18.47 -26.58 -0.76
N GLU A 665 -19.20 -25.90 0.12
CA GLU A 665 -20.27 -24.97 -0.24
C GLU A 665 -19.74 -23.73 -1.01
N VAL A 666 -18.54 -23.27 -0.67
CA VAL A 666 -17.85 -22.18 -1.36
C VAL A 666 -17.33 -22.66 -2.72
N GLN A 667 -16.74 -23.87 -2.78
CA GLN A 667 -16.31 -24.48 -4.05
C GLN A 667 -17.46 -24.56 -5.06
N LYS A 668 -18.64 -25.02 -4.61
CA LYS A 668 -19.85 -25.09 -5.44
C LYS A 668 -20.25 -23.72 -5.99
N GLY A 669 -20.27 -22.68 -5.15
CA GLY A 669 -20.56 -21.31 -5.59
C GLY A 669 -19.56 -20.79 -6.62
N THR A 670 -18.29 -21.17 -6.51
CA THR A 670 -17.24 -20.79 -7.47
C THR A 670 -17.41 -21.50 -8.81
N VAL A 671 -17.75 -22.81 -8.81
CA VAL A 671 -18.10 -23.55 -10.02
C VAL A 671 -19.32 -22.92 -10.72
N GLU A 672 -20.37 -22.58 -9.96
CA GLU A 672 -21.56 -21.90 -10.47
C GLU A 672 -21.25 -20.50 -11.04
N MET A 673 -20.34 -19.74 -10.44
CA MET A 673 -19.88 -18.45 -10.98
C MET A 673 -19.16 -18.62 -12.32
N PHE A 674 -18.20 -19.54 -12.43
CA PHE A 674 -17.46 -19.74 -13.68
C PHE A 674 -18.31 -20.35 -14.79
N ALA A 675 -19.32 -21.17 -14.47
CA ALA A 675 -20.29 -21.67 -15.43
C ALA A 675 -21.10 -20.55 -16.13
N LYS A 676 -21.25 -19.37 -15.52
CA LYS A 676 -21.87 -18.18 -16.16
C LYS A 676 -20.97 -17.54 -17.22
N VAL A 677 -19.64 -17.68 -17.09
CA VAL A 677 -18.70 -17.32 -18.17
C VAL A 677 -18.89 -18.31 -19.32
N ASP A 678 -18.56 -19.58 -19.10
CA ASP A 678 -18.72 -20.68 -20.06
C ASP A 678 -18.93 -21.98 -19.27
N GLY A 679 -19.94 -22.77 -19.64
CA GLY A 679 -20.28 -24.03 -18.97
C GLY A 679 -19.15 -25.07 -19.02
N GLU A 680 -18.25 -24.98 -20.01
CA GLU A 680 -17.06 -25.81 -20.10
C GLU A 680 -16.10 -25.58 -18.92
N ILE A 681 -15.95 -24.32 -18.47
CA ILE A 681 -15.10 -23.98 -17.32
C ILE A 681 -15.69 -24.60 -16.04
N GLY A 682 -17.01 -24.44 -15.84
CA GLY A 682 -17.70 -25.02 -14.69
C GLY A 682 -17.54 -26.54 -14.62
N ARG A 683 -17.73 -27.24 -15.75
CA ARG A 683 -17.54 -28.70 -15.85
C ARG A 683 -16.09 -29.12 -15.53
N ARG A 684 -15.11 -28.52 -16.22
CA ARG A 684 -13.68 -28.87 -16.05
C ARG A 684 -13.17 -28.55 -14.65
N LEU A 685 -13.63 -27.46 -14.03
CA LEU A 685 -13.32 -27.13 -12.64
C LEU A 685 -13.92 -28.15 -11.67
N GLY A 686 -15.19 -28.54 -11.86
CA GLY A 686 -15.83 -29.57 -11.04
C GLY A 686 -15.08 -30.91 -11.08
N GLU A 687 -14.78 -31.41 -12.28
CA GLU A 687 -14.00 -32.64 -12.49
C GLU A 687 -12.60 -32.56 -11.84
N ALA A 688 -11.90 -31.42 -11.98
CA ALA A 688 -10.59 -31.22 -11.37
C ALA A 688 -10.65 -31.19 -9.83
N LEU A 689 -11.72 -30.63 -9.23
CA LEU A 689 -11.93 -30.63 -7.78
C LEU A 689 -12.23 -32.04 -7.25
N GLU A 690 -13.08 -32.81 -7.95
CA GLU A 690 -13.36 -34.21 -7.62
C GLU A 690 -12.08 -35.08 -7.66
N MET A 691 -11.21 -34.86 -8.66
CA MET A 691 -9.93 -35.55 -8.78
C MET A 691 -8.90 -35.18 -7.70
N LEU A 692 -8.91 -33.93 -7.22
CA LEU A 692 -7.99 -33.46 -6.18
C LEU A 692 -8.41 -33.90 -4.76
N GLY A 693 -9.70 -34.15 -4.55
CA GLY A 693 -10.26 -34.51 -3.25
C GLY A 693 -10.31 -33.35 -2.23
N GLU A 694 -10.78 -33.64 -1.03
CA GLU A 694 -10.88 -32.63 0.04
C GLU A 694 -9.49 -32.24 0.60
N ASN A 695 -9.09 -30.99 0.36
CA ASN A 695 -7.86 -30.41 0.91
C ASN A 695 -8.11 -29.04 1.55
N VAL A 696 -9.21 -28.93 2.32
CA VAL A 696 -9.68 -27.66 2.87
C VAL A 696 -8.74 -27.06 3.92
N ASP A 697 -8.50 -25.73 3.87
CA ASP A 697 -7.66 -24.99 4.83
C ASP A 697 -8.21 -25.12 6.26
N HIS A 698 -9.54 -25.22 6.41
CA HIS A 698 -10.24 -25.49 7.66
C HIS A 698 -11.58 -26.18 7.39
N ARG A 699 -12.12 -26.90 8.38
CA ARG A 699 -13.38 -27.69 8.27
C ARG A 699 -14.62 -27.00 8.84
N LYS A 700 -14.55 -25.71 9.17
CA LYS A 700 -15.62 -24.99 9.87
C LYS A 700 -15.71 -23.56 9.37
N ALA A 701 -16.83 -23.22 8.74
CA ALA A 701 -17.21 -21.83 8.52
C ALA A 701 -17.35 -21.09 9.87
N PRO A 702 -17.25 -19.74 9.89
CA PRO A 702 -17.66 -18.94 11.03
C PRO A 702 -19.07 -19.31 11.51
N PRO A 703 -19.37 -19.21 12.82
CA PRO A 703 -20.69 -19.56 13.34
C PRO A 703 -21.78 -18.73 12.65
N SER A 704 -22.77 -19.41 12.07
CA SER A 704 -23.88 -18.76 11.38
C SER A 704 -24.69 -17.86 12.33
N GLN A 705 -25.49 -16.96 11.77
CA GLN A 705 -26.36 -16.07 12.55
C GLN A 705 -27.23 -16.86 13.55
N THR A 706 -27.74 -18.03 13.15
CA THR A 706 -28.50 -18.94 14.03
C THR A 706 -27.68 -19.49 15.20
N VAL A 707 -26.39 -19.78 15.01
CA VAL A 707 -25.48 -20.22 16.08
C VAL A 707 -25.13 -19.06 17.00
N LEU A 708 -24.88 -17.87 16.45
CA LEU A 708 -24.64 -16.66 17.24
C LEU A 708 -25.86 -16.27 18.09
N ASP A 709 -27.07 -16.35 17.52
CA ASP A 709 -28.30 -16.05 18.25
C ASP A 709 -28.68 -17.15 19.26
N ARG A 710 -28.23 -18.39 19.05
CA ARG A 710 -28.29 -19.45 20.08
C ARG A 710 -27.32 -19.17 21.23
N ASN A 711 -26.11 -18.66 20.94
CA ASN A 711 -25.10 -18.32 21.94
C ASN A 711 -25.38 -16.99 22.68
N ARG A 712 -26.34 -16.19 22.20
CA ARG A 712 -26.84 -14.96 22.84
C ARG A 712 -28.03 -15.20 23.79
N ARG A 713 -28.63 -16.39 23.75
CA ARG A 713 -29.72 -16.83 24.62
C ARG A 713 -29.18 -17.68 25.76
#